data_AF-A0A929Q1P4-F1
#
_entry.id   AF-A0A929Q1P4-F1
#
_cell.length_a   1.000
_cell.length_b   1.000
_cell.length_c   1.000
_cell.angle_alpha   90.00
_cell.angle_beta   90.00
_cell.angle_gamma   90.00
#
_symmetry.space_group_name_H-M   'P 1'
#
loop_
_entity.id
_entity.type
_entity.pdbx_description
1 polymer ?
#
loop_
_entity_poly.entity_id
_entity_poly.type
_entity_poly.pdbx_seq_one_letter_code
_entity_poly.pdbx_strand_id
1 'polypeptide(L)'
;MTLPTHLIVGPEQHGVVEYGLLLAKHAGGRVVRFDNWTALPTDPREFPAGPLQIYFTDHLFGSSPSEALTRVLNLVGNHPLSVSFHDVPQLEEGADRFARRAKAYVELAQRADAVVVNSQHEARFFTQRLTQNPHPALRVVPLPLPQRVTTIKPSSSTPPNPPSIHDDIAIMGFIYPGKGHMELLDSLSKNPAHGIHSLRALGRIADGHEWLADDLRSASMRAGVDLEITGFLDPEELEQEMLRAGIPVCAHRHFSASGSLMKWISLGRRVLVADGPYPRELRERWPNFIVLVKDDAWPEAIAALPSDFCDPSDPPSDWTWAQVASSYHQVWMKEPFDVMKNYPLVGRNPEHWPLVSVVIPYFDNPEGLRAILRALAEQDYPGEFECVVADDGSSSPPTFIPEEYSFPIRVERQADQGFRAAAARNLGAGGARGEVLAFVDGDTIPSRAYLREAVRLPALDPRGLVVGRRVHGEVGDGNAQEPAWLRDAWLRTGNLTGADDTSWRFIISAVLTCHRQLFDRVGGFDTTIVGYGGEDWEFGWRAWNAGALFHHNPAALAFHPEPDWSGRQAGWEEACSQKNPETLALAKRITHPLARPEGVIFDDADVLVQLPDNAGEWPPGVAIAVITGWLAIPYVHVVVPASALHSEETGLFADDPRVRVVDQRPALGRINVDLQQAAWPTDRSSAQCIFGVDGLGGKCTVYTSSGRSGQEEIQVGTITTARYRSLEVAGHLSSTATDVFVTWNTAREPIRLERQFAGW
;
A
#
# COMPACT_ATOMS: atom_id res chain seq x y z
N MET A 1 18.24 -2.02 6.53
CA MET A 1 17.40 -1.83 5.32
C MET A 1 18.27 -1.29 4.20
N THR A 2 18.12 -1.81 2.98
CA THR A 2 18.91 -1.40 1.81
C THR A 2 18.15 -0.33 1.02
N LEU A 3 18.73 0.87 0.89
CA LEU A 3 18.21 1.93 0.04
C LEU A 3 18.16 1.47 -1.43
N PRO A 4 17.20 1.95 -2.23
CA PRO A 4 17.12 1.59 -3.63
C PRO A 4 18.35 2.09 -4.41
N THR A 5 18.75 1.29 -5.39
CA THR A 5 19.69 1.73 -6.42
C THR A 5 18.93 2.59 -7.42
N HIS A 6 19.36 3.83 -7.59
CA HIS A 6 18.80 4.79 -8.53
C HIS A 6 19.31 4.48 -9.94
N LEU A 7 18.40 4.03 -10.78
CA LEU A 7 18.63 3.85 -12.21
C LEU A 7 18.23 5.12 -12.95
N ILE A 8 19.22 5.78 -13.56
CA ILE A 8 19.04 7.07 -14.24
C ILE A 8 19.45 6.91 -15.70
N VAL A 9 18.52 7.21 -16.61
CA VAL A 9 18.73 7.04 -18.05
C VAL A 9 18.51 8.38 -18.75
N GLY A 10 19.50 8.85 -19.51
CA GLY A 10 19.41 10.07 -20.32
C GLY A 10 20.57 11.05 -20.16
N PRO A 11 20.56 12.14 -20.94
CA PRO A 11 21.60 13.17 -20.89
C PRO A 11 21.51 13.98 -19.58
N GLU A 12 22.66 14.41 -19.07
CA GLU A 12 22.79 15.09 -17.78
C GLU A 12 21.97 16.39 -17.70
N GLN A 13 21.80 17.09 -18.82
CA GLN A 13 21.03 18.35 -18.90
C GLN A 13 19.51 18.16 -18.92
N HIS A 14 19.01 16.91 -18.91
CA HIS A 14 17.57 16.64 -18.90
C HIS A 14 17.01 16.77 -17.48
N GLY A 15 15.94 17.55 -17.29
CA GLY A 15 15.40 17.86 -15.96
C GLY A 15 15.02 16.63 -15.10
N VAL A 16 14.54 15.55 -15.73
CA VAL A 16 14.26 14.27 -15.03
C VAL A 16 15.54 13.58 -14.56
N VAL A 17 16.62 13.67 -15.34
CA VAL A 17 17.93 13.11 -15.00
C VAL A 17 18.56 13.90 -13.86
N GLU A 18 18.53 15.23 -13.94
CA GLU A 18 18.97 16.13 -12.89
C GLU A 18 18.21 15.88 -11.57
N TYR A 19 16.87 15.77 -11.64
CA TYR A 19 16.04 15.43 -10.49
C TYR A 19 16.48 14.10 -9.86
N GLY A 20 16.71 13.08 -10.68
CA GLY A 20 17.09 11.77 -10.18
C GLY A 20 18.47 11.74 -9.51
N LEU A 21 19.42 12.52 -10.03
CA LEU A 21 20.76 12.68 -9.45
C LEU A 21 20.70 13.43 -8.12
N LEU A 22 19.93 14.52 -8.06
CA LEU A 22 19.75 15.31 -6.85
C LEU A 22 19.01 14.53 -5.76
N LEU A 23 17.98 13.75 -6.11
CA LEU A 23 17.31 12.89 -5.15
C LEU A 23 18.28 11.83 -4.60
N ALA A 24 19.02 11.14 -5.46
CA ALA A 24 19.99 10.13 -5.04
C ALA A 24 21.06 10.71 -4.09
N LYS A 25 21.55 11.92 -4.39
CA LYS A 25 22.50 12.66 -3.55
C LYS A 25 21.94 12.94 -2.15
N HIS A 26 20.70 13.41 -2.06
CA HIS A 26 20.09 13.79 -0.77
C HIS A 26 19.53 12.60 0.01
N ALA A 27 19.14 11.52 -0.68
CA ALA A 27 18.61 10.30 -0.09
C ALA A 27 19.70 9.26 0.25
N GLY A 28 20.92 9.42 -0.28
CA GLY A 28 22.07 8.54 0.02
C GLY A 28 22.06 7.19 -0.71
N GLY A 29 21.31 7.06 -1.81
CA GLY A 29 21.22 5.81 -2.58
C GLY A 29 22.33 5.65 -3.63
N ARG A 30 22.63 4.40 -4.02
CA ARG A 30 23.60 4.09 -5.08
C ARG A 30 23.06 4.54 -6.44
N VAL A 31 23.89 5.14 -7.29
CA VAL A 31 23.50 5.53 -8.66
C VAL A 31 24.08 4.58 -9.70
N VAL A 32 23.25 4.17 -10.65
CA VAL A 32 23.65 3.52 -11.90
C VAL A 32 23.08 4.35 -13.05
N ARG A 33 23.97 4.90 -13.88
CA ARG A 33 23.61 5.88 -14.91
C ARG A 33 23.97 5.39 -16.31
N PHE A 34 23.08 5.66 -17.25
CA PHE A 34 23.29 5.46 -18.68
C PHE A 34 22.95 6.74 -19.44
N ASP A 35 23.77 7.15 -20.41
CA ASP A 35 23.52 8.36 -21.20
C ASP A 35 22.33 8.22 -22.15
N ASN A 36 21.97 6.98 -22.52
CA ASN A 36 20.85 6.67 -23.40
C ASN A 36 20.30 5.26 -23.10
N TRP A 37 19.08 4.98 -23.60
CA TRP A 37 18.43 3.69 -23.40
C TRP A 37 19.03 2.57 -24.25
N THR A 38 19.81 2.87 -25.30
CA THR A 38 20.48 1.84 -26.12
C THR A 38 21.64 1.19 -25.38
N ALA A 39 22.20 1.85 -24.37
CA ALA A 39 23.25 1.33 -23.50
C ALA A 39 22.72 0.49 -22.33
N LEU A 40 21.40 0.33 -22.17
CA LEU A 40 20.83 -0.48 -21.09
C LEU A 40 21.17 -1.97 -21.29
N PRO A 41 21.57 -2.68 -20.23
CA PRO A 41 21.83 -4.12 -20.30
C PRO A 41 20.54 -4.89 -20.58
N THR A 42 20.71 -6.10 -21.12
CA THR A 42 19.57 -7.01 -21.40
C THR A 42 19.37 -8.05 -20.31
N ASP A 43 20.37 -8.25 -19.44
CA ASP A 43 20.31 -9.18 -18.33
C ASP A 43 20.07 -8.42 -17.00
N PRO A 44 18.94 -8.66 -16.30
CA PRO A 44 18.64 -8.00 -15.02
C PRO A 44 19.68 -8.29 -13.94
N ARG A 45 20.47 -9.37 -14.06
CA ARG A 45 21.53 -9.74 -13.11
C ARG A 45 22.72 -8.78 -13.11
N GLU A 46 22.80 -7.89 -14.08
CA GLU A 46 23.84 -6.85 -14.12
C GLU A 46 23.60 -5.71 -13.11
N PHE A 47 22.40 -5.63 -12.52
CA PHE A 47 22.09 -4.68 -11.46
C PHE A 47 22.44 -5.22 -10.06
N PRO A 48 22.84 -4.34 -9.12
CA PRO A 48 23.00 -4.73 -7.73
C PRO A 48 21.72 -5.35 -7.17
N ALA A 49 21.85 -6.45 -6.44
CA ALA A 49 20.71 -7.06 -5.75
C ALA A 49 20.04 -6.03 -4.80
N GLY A 50 18.71 -6.03 -4.78
CA GLY A 50 17.92 -5.10 -3.97
C GLY A 50 16.98 -4.22 -4.80
N PRO A 51 16.33 -3.24 -4.16
CA PRO A 51 15.33 -2.41 -4.81
C PRO A 51 15.91 -1.43 -5.83
N LEU A 52 15.14 -1.10 -6.86
CA LEU A 52 15.47 -0.13 -7.89
C LEU A 52 14.53 1.08 -7.81
N GLN A 53 15.09 2.28 -7.95
CA GLN A 53 14.36 3.53 -8.14
C GLN A 53 14.55 4.01 -9.58
N ILE A 54 13.45 4.13 -10.32
CA ILE A 54 13.43 4.62 -11.71
C ILE A 54 12.74 5.97 -11.77
N TYR A 55 13.22 6.84 -12.68
CA TYR A 55 12.62 8.14 -13.00
C TYR A 55 12.07 8.09 -14.41
N PHE A 56 10.79 7.80 -14.53
CA PHE A 56 10.19 7.38 -15.80
C PHE A 56 9.56 8.53 -16.54
N THR A 57 10.04 8.75 -17.76
CA THR A 57 9.30 9.35 -18.88
C THR A 57 9.63 8.51 -20.11
N ASP A 58 8.63 8.20 -20.93
CA ASP A 58 8.75 7.26 -22.05
C ASP A 58 9.89 7.60 -23.03
N HIS A 59 10.12 8.89 -23.29
CA HIS A 59 11.18 9.37 -24.20
C HIS A 59 12.61 9.02 -23.73
N LEU A 60 12.83 8.81 -22.44
CA LEU A 60 14.15 8.42 -21.91
C LEU A 60 14.41 6.92 -22.01
N PHE A 61 13.37 6.10 -22.20
CA PHE A 61 13.47 4.64 -22.16
C PHE A 61 13.19 3.95 -23.50
N GLY A 62 12.75 4.66 -24.54
CA GLY A 62 12.57 4.08 -25.87
C GLY A 62 12.08 5.07 -26.91
N SER A 63 11.94 4.60 -28.15
CA SER A 63 11.40 5.40 -29.26
C SER A 63 9.87 5.50 -29.25
N SER A 64 9.21 4.66 -28.46
CA SER A 64 7.76 4.64 -28.26
C SER A 64 7.40 4.25 -26.82
N PRO A 65 6.19 4.59 -26.33
CA PRO A 65 5.78 4.25 -24.97
C PRO A 65 5.75 2.75 -24.70
N SER A 66 5.35 1.93 -25.68
CA SER A 66 5.32 0.47 -25.58
C SER A 66 6.72 -0.13 -25.53
N GLU A 67 7.68 0.43 -26.28
CA GLU A 67 9.07 0.01 -26.22
C GLU A 67 9.70 0.36 -24.86
N ALA A 68 9.46 1.59 -24.38
CA ALA A 68 9.91 2.04 -23.07
C ALA A 68 9.42 1.12 -21.94
N LEU A 69 8.12 0.78 -21.93
CA LEU A 69 7.55 -0.17 -20.98
C LEU A 69 8.24 -1.53 -21.04
N THR A 70 8.35 -2.11 -22.24
CA THR A 70 8.93 -3.44 -22.43
C THR A 70 10.37 -3.49 -21.93
N ARG A 71 11.16 -2.45 -22.22
CA ARG A 71 12.54 -2.32 -21.76
C ARG A 71 12.63 -2.25 -20.25
N VAL A 72 11.84 -1.38 -19.62
CA VAL A 72 11.84 -1.26 -18.15
C VAL A 72 11.45 -2.58 -17.48
N LEU A 73 10.40 -3.26 -17.95
CA LEU A 73 9.97 -4.53 -17.35
C LEU A 73 11.02 -5.64 -17.50
N ASN A 74 11.67 -5.75 -18.66
CA ASN A 74 12.75 -6.72 -18.87
C ASN A 74 13.98 -6.42 -18.00
N LEU A 75 14.33 -5.14 -17.87
CA LEU A 75 15.48 -4.66 -17.12
C LEU A 75 15.33 -4.90 -15.62
N VAL A 76 14.13 -4.67 -15.09
CA VAL A 76 13.83 -4.80 -13.66
C VAL A 76 13.72 -6.27 -13.24
N GLY A 77 13.21 -7.14 -14.12
CA GLY A 77 13.04 -8.56 -13.79
C GLY A 77 12.25 -8.78 -12.49
N ASN A 78 12.90 -9.33 -11.47
CA ASN A 78 12.32 -9.60 -10.14
C ASN A 78 12.72 -8.59 -9.05
N HIS A 79 13.44 -7.51 -9.39
CA HIS A 79 13.81 -6.49 -8.43
C HIS A 79 12.57 -5.75 -7.90
N PRO A 80 12.50 -5.42 -6.59
CA PRO A 80 11.49 -4.49 -6.12
C PRO A 80 11.65 -3.13 -6.80
N LEU A 81 10.56 -2.50 -7.21
CA LEU A 81 10.56 -1.38 -8.13
C LEU A 81 9.82 -0.16 -7.55
N SER A 82 10.54 0.95 -7.39
CA SER A 82 9.97 2.28 -7.17
C SER A 82 10.02 3.06 -8.47
N VAL A 83 8.89 3.66 -8.89
CA VAL A 83 8.83 4.49 -10.09
C VAL A 83 8.36 5.89 -9.72
N SER A 84 9.20 6.89 -9.98
CA SER A 84 8.80 8.29 -10.04
C SER A 84 8.38 8.62 -11.47
N PHE A 85 7.09 8.89 -11.68
CA PHE A 85 6.57 9.26 -13.00
C PHE A 85 6.73 10.76 -13.25
N HIS A 86 7.25 11.07 -14.43
CA HIS A 86 7.39 12.41 -14.97
C HIS A 86 6.73 12.48 -16.35
N ASP A 87 6.27 13.67 -16.74
CA ASP A 87 5.58 13.88 -18.00
C ASP A 87 4.35 12.96 -18.16
N VAL A 88 3.49 12.95 -17.13
CA VAL A 88 2.29 12.08 -17.09
C VAL A 88 1.32 12.48 -18.21
N PRO A 89 0.78 11.51 -19.00
CA PRO A 89 0.00 11.82 -20.20
C PRO A 89 -1.26 12.64 -19.96
N GLN A 90 -1.57 13.56 -20.89
CA GLN A 90 -2.75 14.44 -20.86
C GLN A 90 -3.60 14.33 -22.14
N LEU A 91 -4.91 14.49 -22.03
CA LEU A 91 -5.86 14.31 -23.16
C LEU A 91 -5.59 15.30 -24.30
N GLU A 92 -5.07 16.47 -23.94
CA GLU A 92 -4.78 17.61 -24.78
C GLU A 92 -3.58 17.37 -25.72
N GLU A 93 -2.78 16.33 -25.48
CA GLU A 93 -1.73 15.87 -26.40
C GLU A 93 -2.29 15.18 -27.67
N GLY A 94 -3.62 15.03 -27.76
CA GLY A 94 -4.33 14.34 -28.82
C GLY A 94 -4.73 12.92 -28.42
N ALA A 95 -5.97 12.52 -28.74
CA ALA A 95 -6.58 11.27 -28.27
C ALA A 95 -5.72 10.02 -28.54
N ASP A 96 -5.13 9.91 -29.73
CA ASP A 96 -4.31 8.75 -30.12
C ASP A 96 -2.95 8.71 -29.40
N ARG A 97 -2.33 9.87 -29.21
CA ARG A 97 -1.06 9.97 -28.45
C ARG A 97 -1.32 9.66 -26.99
N PHE A 98 -2.35 10.28 -26.42
CA PHE A 98 -2.80 10.05 -25.06
C PHE A 98 -3.08 8.58 -24.79
N ALA A 99 -3.89 7.91 -25.62
CA ALA A 99 -4.26 6.51 -25.41
C ALA A 99 -3.03 5.58 -25.37
N ARG A 100 -2.07 5.79 -26.27
CA ARG A 100 -0.84 4.97 -26.33
C ARG A 100 0.07 5.20 -25.11
N ARG A 101 0.30 6.45 -24.73
CA ARG A 101 1.13 6.77 -23.55
C ARG A 101 0.45 6.33 -22.26
N ALA A 102 -0.85 6.60 -22.13
CA ALA A 102 -1.60 6.28 -20.92
C ALA A 102 -1.60 4.78 -20.62
N LYS A 103 -1.73 3.93 -21.66
CA LYS A 103 -1.61 2.47 -21.51
C LYS A 103 -0.26 2.08 -20.89
N ALA A 104 0.84 2.59 -21.43
CA ALA A 104 2.18 2.26 -20.95
C ALA A 104 2.43 2.72 -19.50
N TYR A 105 2.01 3.94 -19.15
CA TYR A 105 2.17 4.48 -17.80
C TYR A 105 1.36 3.70 -16.76
N VAL A 106 0.10 3.37 -17.07
CA VAL A 106 -0.77 2.59 -16.18
C VAL A 106 -0.24 1.18 -15.99
N GLU A 107 0.22 0.53 -17.06
CA GLU A 107 0.77 -0.83 -16.99
C GLU A 107 2.09 -0.87 -16.19
N LEU A 108 2.97 0.12 -16.35
CA LEU A 108 4.18 0.23 -15.52
C LEU A 108 3.83 0.49 -14.05
N ALA A 109 2.87 1.37 -13.78
CA ALA A 109 2.43 1.67 -12.42
C ALA A 109 1.83 0.45 -11.72
N GLN A 110 1.12 -0.43 -12.42
CA GLN A 110 0.60 -1.70 -11.87
C GLN A 110 1.70 -2.71 -11.52
N ARG A 111 2.88 -2.58 -12.13
CA ARG A 111 4.03 -3.47 -11.91
C ARG A 111 5.03 -2.95 -10.89
N ALA A 112 4.96 -1.65 -10.58
CA ALA A 112 5.79 -1.05 -9.56
C ALA A 112 5.32 -1.48 -8.17
N ASP A 113 6.25 -1.63 -7.23
CA ASP A 113 5.92 -1.80 -5.82
C ASP A 113 5.58 -0.44 -5.20
N ALA A 114 6.23 0.65 -5.64
CA ALA A 114 5.91 2.03 -5.24
C ALA A 114 5.74 2.95 -6.45
N VAL A 115 4.71 3.81 -6.39
CA VAL A 115 4.42 4.79 -7.44
C VAL A 115 4.47 6.19 -6.85
N VAL A 116 5.36 7.02 -7.37
CA VAL A 116 5.49 8.43 -6.98
C VAL A 116 5.11 9.33 -8.15
N VAL A 117 4.28 10.33 -7.87
CA VAL A 117 3.94 11.42 -8.79
C VAL A 117 4.16 12.75 -8.08
N ASN A 118 4.21 13.85 -8.82
CA ASN A 118 4.61 15.16 -8.28
C ASN A 118 3.42 16.06 -7.93
N SER A 119 2.18 15.62 -8.20
CA SER A 119 0.99 16.39 -7.88
C SER A 119 -0.26 15.53 -7.69
N GLN A 120 -1.26 16.07 -7.00
CA GLN A 120 -2.60 15.48 -6.93
C GLN A 120 -3.28 15.42 -8.29
N HIS A 121 -3.00 16.37 -9.18
CA HIS A 121 -3.47 16.30 -10.56
C HIS A 121 -2.95 15.04 -11.28
N GLU A 122 -1.65 14.77 -11.19
CA GLU A 122 -1.02 13.57 -11.74
C GLU A 122 -1.52 12.29 -11.04
N ALA A 123 -1.74 12.33 -9.73
CA ALA A 123 -2.30 11.18 -9.01
C ALA A 123 -3.69 10.81 -9.54
N ARG A 124 -4.56 11.80 -9.82
CA ARG A 124 -5.89 11.56 -10.39
C ARG A 124 -5.83 10.84 -11.74
N PHE A 125 -4.81 11.10 -12.57
CA PHE A 125 -4.63 10.37 -13.83
C PHE A 125 -4.57 8.86 -13.60
N PHE A 126 -3.78 8.42 -12.60
CA PHE A 126 -3.65 7.03 -12.20
C PHE A 126 -4.90 6.54 -11.47
N THR A 127 -5.42 7.26 -10.48
CA THR A 127 -6.59 6.83 -9.70
C THR A 127 -7.84 6.63 -10.57
N GLN A 128 -8.03 7.45 -11.61
CA GLN A 128 -9.15 7.30 -12.56
C GLN A 128 -8.99 6.12 -13.53
N ARG A 129 -7.77 5.62 -13.73
CA ARG A 129 -7.46 4.55 -14.71
C ARG A 129 -7.13 3.23 -14.03
N LEU A 130 -6.81 3.28 -12.74
CA LEU A 130 -6.66 2.15 -11.82
C LEU A 130 -7.94 1.93 -11.00
N THR A 131 -9.11 2.34 -11.52
CA THR A 131 -10.40 2.33 -10.81
C THR A 131 -10.82 0.95 -10.29
N GLN A 132 -10.31 -0.13 -10.87
CA GLN A 132 -10.57 -1.49 -10.42
C GLN A 132 -9.60 -1.98 -9.33
N ASN A 133 -8.41 -1.35 -9.22
CA ASN A 133 -7.34 -1.69 -8.28
C ASN A 133 -6.50 -0.42 -7.97
N PRO A 134 -6.95 0.47 -7.07
CA PRO A 134 -6.17 1.66 -6.70
C PRO A 134 -4.82 1.21 -6.11
N HIS A 135 -3.72 1.78 -6.62
CA HIS A 135 -2.38 1.35 -6.21
C HIS A 135 -2.12 1.75 -4.74
N PRO A 136 -1.91 0.78 -3.82
CA PRO A 136 -1.86 1.05 -2.37
C PRO A 136 -0.68 1.94 -1.97
N ALA A 137 0.39 1.91 -2.76
CA ALA A 137 1.60 2.73 -2.58
C ALA A 137 1.74 3.87 -3.61
N LEU A 138 0.64 4.38 -4.17
CA LEU A 138 0.66 5.66 -4.91
C LEU A 138 0.85 6.82 -3.92
N ARG A 139 1.87 7.65 -4.13
CA ARG A 139 2.22 8.78 -3.26
C ARG A 139 2.49 10.04 -4.08
N VAL A 140 2.04 11.17 -3.56
CA VAL A 140 2.32 12.49 -4.13
C VAL A 140 3.51 13.08 -3.39
N VAL A 141 4.63 13.28 -4.10
CA VAL A 141 5.82 13.97 -3.59
C VAL A 141 6.13 15.14 -4.52
N PRO A 142 5.68 16.36 -4.18
CA PRO A 142 5.90 17.53 -5.03
C PRO A 142 7.38 17.83 -5.28
N LEU A 143 7.68 18.46 -6.41
CA LEU A 143 9.03 18.93 -6.72
C LEU A 143 9.55 19.90 -5.65
N PRO A 144 10.84 19.83 -5.29
CA PRO A 144 11.44 20.76 -4.34
C PRO A 144 11.56 22.17 -4.95
N LEU A 145 11.63 23.19 -4.09
CA LEU A 145 12.14 24.48 -4.52
C LEU A 145 13.65 24.37 -4.81
N PRO A 146 14.12 24.74 -6.01
CA PRO A 146 15.54 24.73 -6.33
C PRO A 146 16.34 25.60 -5.35
N GLN A 147 17.55 25.17 -5.00
CA GLN A 147 18.48 26.07 -4.30
C GLN A 147 18.94 27.19 -5.25
N ARG A 148 19.11 28.40 -4.71
CA ARG A 148 19.72 29.50 -5.45
C ARG A 148 21.17 29.13 -5.79
N VAL A 149 21.56 29.34 -7.04
CA VAL A 149 22.95 29.11 -7.47
C VAL A 149 23.83 30.24 -6.95
N THR A 150 23.27 31.45 -6.80
CA THR A 150 24.04 32.63 -6.48
C THR A 150 23.97 33.07 -5.01
N THR A 151 25.13 33.11 -4.34
CA THR A 151 25.37 34.00 -3.19
C THR A 151 25.76 35.39 -3.70
N ILE A 152 24.84 36.13 -4.28
CA ILE A 152 25.15 37.50 -4.74
C ILE A 152 24.98 38.48 -3.58
N LYS A 153 26.12 39.03 -3.12
CA LYS A 153 26.17 40.38 -2.58
C LYS A 153 25.72 41.34 -3.69
N PRO A 154 24.85 42.32 -3.43
CA PRO A 154 24.36 43.24 -4.46
C PRO A 154 25.55 43.89 -5.19
N SER A 155 25.73 43.53 -6.46
CA SER A 155 26.75 44.12 -7.33
C SER A 155 26.22 45.46 -7.86
N SER A 156 27.04 46.50 -7.72
CA SER A 156 26.74 47.91 -7.98
C SER A 156 26.82 48.33 -9.46
N SER A 157 26.56 47.44 -10.42
CA SER A 157 26.68 47.77 -11.84
C SER A 157 25.32 47.73 -12.56
N THR A 158 24.60 48.84 -12.50
CA THR A 158 23.41 49.12 -13.32
C THR A 158 23.82 49.36 -14.78
N PRO A 159 23.19 48.72 -15.78
CA PRO A 159 23.34 49.11 -17.19
C PRO A 159 22.73 50.50 -17.46
N PRO A 160 23.08 51.17 -18.58
CA PRO A 160 22.82 52.60 -18.78
C PRO A 160 21.37 53.00 -19.08
N ASN A 161 20.40 52.08 -19.02
CA ASN A 161 18.96 52.34 -19.07
C ASN A 161 18.23 51.00 -18.81
N PRO A 162 17.83 50.68 -17.57
CA PRO A 162 16.92 49.58 -17.35
C PRO A 162 15.56 49.97 -17.98
N PRO A 163 14.93 49.11 -18.81
CA PRO A 163 13.52 49.28 -19.13
C PRO A 163 12.74 49.38 -17.82
N SER A 164 11.65 50.16 -17.80
CA SER A 164 10.72 50.16 -16.67
C SER A 164 10.38 48.71 -16.33
N ILE A 165 10.69 48.29 -15.10
CA ILE A 165 10.52 46.90 -14.62
C ILE A 165 9.06 46.42 -14.81
N HIS A 166 8.12 47.34 -15.03
CA HIS A 166 6.70 47.08 -15.18
C HIS A 166 6.24 46.76 -16.61
N ASP A 167 7.07 46.96 -17.64
CA ASP A 167 6.63 46.90 -19.04
C ASP A 167 7.21 45.70 -19.82
N ASP A 168 7.94 44.82 -19.15
CA ASP A 168 8.61 43.64 -19.71
C ASP A 168 8.01 42.33 -19.18
N ILE A 169 7.83 41.33 -20.04
CA ILE A 169 7.37 39.99 -19.66
C ILE A 169 8.44 38.95 -19.95
N ALA A 170 8.65 38.00 -19.04
CA ALA A 170 9.57 36.89 -19.26
C ALA A 170 8.89 35.52 -19.15
N ILE A 171 9.17 34.64 -20.11
CA ILE A 171 8.80 33.21 -20.07
C ILE A 171 10.10 32.38 -20.03
N MET A 172 10.18 31.41 -19.12
CA MET A 172 11.36 30.57 -18.94
C MET A 172 11.19 29.16 -19.49
N GLY A 173 12.23 28.67 -20.17
CA GLY A 173 12.39 27.28 -20.61
C GLY A 173 12.51 27.12 -22.12
N PHE A 174 12.58 25.87 -22.58
CA PHE A 174 12.61 25.54 -24.00
C PHE A 174 11.40 26.12 -24.75
N ILE A 175 11.65 26.62 -25.96
CA ILE A 175 10.60 27.18 -26.83
C ILE A 175 10.12 26.09 -27.80
N TYR A 176 8.86 25.71 -27.66
CA TYR A 176 8.16 24.73 -28.51
C TYR A 176 6.64 25.04 -28.54
N PRO A 177 5.88 24.48 -29.49
CA PRO A 177 4.44 24.73 -29.60
C PRO A 177 3.68 24.39 -28.31
N GLY A 178 2.80 25.28 -27.86
CA GLY A 178 2.04 25.11 -26.63
C GLY A 178 2.74 25.61 -25.36
N LYS A 179 4.02 25.99 -25.39
CA LYS A 179 4.75 26.53 -24.22
C LYS A 179 4.15 27.85 -23.69
N GLY A 180 3.27 28.50 -24.43
CA GLY A 180 2.55 29.71 -24.02
C GLY A 180 3.07 31.00 -24.64
N HIS A 181 4.21 30.98 -25.35
CA HIS A 181 4.76 32.18 -26.00
C HIS A 181 3.84 32.73 -27.08
N MET A 182 3.34 31.85 -27.96
CA MET A 182 2.42 32.26 -29.03
C MET A 182 1.06 32.67 -28.48
N GLU A 183 0.52 31.90 -27.54
CA GLU A 183 -0.78 32.15 -26.92
C GLU A 183 -0.80 33.49 -26.19
N LEU A 184 0.30 33.83 -25.50
CA LEU A 184 0.45 35.13 -24.85
C LEU A 184 0.49 36.26 -25.87
N LEU A 185 1.31 36.16 -26.92
CA LEU A 185 1.42 37.19 -27.96
C LEU A 185 0.10 37.39 -28.70
N ASP A 186 -0.58 36.32 -29.07
CA ASP A 186 -1.88 36.37 -29.73
C ASP A 186 -2.94 37.00 -28.81
N SER A 187 -2.88 36.75 -27.49
CA SER A 187 -3.76 37.43 -26.54
C SER A 187 -3.46 38.93 -26.42
N LEU A 188 -2.19 39.33 -26.29
CA LEU A 188 -1.78 40.74 -26.23
C LEU A 188 -2.21 41.50 -27.49
N SER A 189 -2.10 40.90 -28.66
CA SER A 189 -2.54 41.52 -29.93
C SER A 189 -4.02 41.93 -29.98
N LYS A 190 -4.87 41.32 -29.14
CA LYS A 190 -6.30 41.64 -29.06
C LYS A 190 -6.59 42.90 -28.25
N ASN A 191 -5.64 43.38 -27.44
CA ASN A 191 -5.79 44.58 -26.62
C ASN A 191 -4.52 45.47 -26.67
N PRO A 192 -4.35 46.31 -27.71
CA PRO A 192 -3.14 47.12 -27.91
C PRO A 192 -2.81 48.14 -26.81
N ALA A 193 -3.71 48.35 -25.84
CA ALA A 193 -3.51 49.22 -24.69
C ALA A 193 -2.94 48.48 -23.46
N HIS A 194 -2.35 47.30 -23.66
CA HIS A 194 -1.85 46.41 -22.59
C HIS A 194 -0.60 46.93 -21.85
N GLY A 195 0.11 47.94 -22.36
CA GLY A 195 1.25 48.56 -21.67
C GLY A 195 2.53 47.71 -21.57
N ILE A 196 2.67 46.70 -22.43
CA ILE A 196 3.85 45.81 -22.48
C ILE A 196 4.67 46.17 -23.70
N HIS A 197 5.98 46.29 -23.54
CA HIS A 197 6.89 46.71 -24.60
C HIS A 197 7.81 45.59 -25.06
N SER A 198 8.12 44.62 -24.20
CA SER A 198 8.97 43.48 -24.57
C SER A 198 8.50 42.14 -23.99
N LEU A 199 8.77 41.06 -24.75
CA LEU A 199 8.65 39.68 -24.35
C LEU A 199 10.04 39.01 -24.46
N ARG A 200 10.51 38.48 -23.34
CA ARG A 200 11.80 37.78 -23.24
C ARG A 200 11.59 36.29 -23.05
N ALA A 201 11.97 35.51 -24.04
CA ALA A 201 12.00 34.06 -23.97
C ALA A 201 13.37 33.60 -23.45
N LEU A 202 13.42 33.29 -22.15
CA LEU A 202 14.62 32.85 -21.43
C LEU A 202 14.86 31.35 -21.70
N GLY A 203 15.42 31.05 -22.87
CA GLY A 203 15.74 29.69 -23.28
C GLY A 203 16.01 29.55 -24.78
N ARG A 204 16.45 28.34 -25.16
CA ARG A 204 16.66 27.97 -26.57
C ARG A 204 15.40 27.37 -27.20
N ILE A 205 15.32 27.47 -28.52
CA ILE A 205 14.33 26.74 -29.30
C ILE A 205 14.61 25.24 -29.21
N ALA A 206 13.57 24.44 -28.99
CA ALA A 206 13.69 23.00 -28.95
C ALA A 206 14.04 22.44 -30.33
N ASP A 207 14.88 21.41 -30.37
CA ASP A 207 15.34 20.78 -31.62
C ASP A 207 14.14 20.33 -32.48
N GLY A 208 14.13 20.69 -33.77
CA GLY A 208 13.04 20.40 -34.69
C GLY A 208 11.89 21.41 -34.69
N HIS A 209 12.01 22.49 -33.90
CA HIS A 209 11.05 23.59 -33.82
C HIS A 209 11.63 24.94 -34.27
N GLU A 210 12.68 24.94 -35.09
CA GLU A 210 13.37 26.16 -35.55
C GLU A 210 12.45 27.13 -36.28
N TRP A 211 11.43 26.60 -36.97
CA TRP A 211 10.37 27.36 -37.65
C TRP A 211 9.58 28.29 -36.71
N LEU A 212 9.49 27.93 -35.41
CA LEU A 212 8.73 28.69 -34.43
C LEU A 212 9.36 30.07 -34.14
N ALA A 213 10.65 30.27 -34.42
CA ALA A 213 11.31 31.56 -34.26
C ALA A 213 10.64 32.65 -35.11
N ASP A 214 10.34 32.34 -36.36
CA ASP A 214 9.79 33.30 -37.32
C ASP A 214 8.31 33.55 -37.08
N ASP A 215 7.56 32.53 -36.66
CA ASP A 215 6.17 32.67 -36.23
C ASP A 215 6.06 33.57 -34.99
N LEU A 216 6.95 33.39 -34.00
CA LEU A 216 6.99 34.23 -32.80
C LEU A 216 7.33 35.69 -33.13
N ARG A 217 8.30 35.94 -34.03
CA ARG A 217 8.61 37.31 -34.49
C ARG A 217 7.41 37.94 -35.20
N SER A 218 6.70 37.17 -36.01
CA SER A 218 5.51 37.66 -36.71
C SER A 218 4.38 37.98 -35.73
N ALA A 219 4.20 37.16 -34.70
CA ALA A 219 3.21 37.40 -33.64
C ALA A 219 3.57 38.60 -32.76
N SER A 220 4.85 38.78 -32.44
CA SER A 220 5.32 39.91 -31.63
C SER A 220 5.09 41.24 -32.34
N MET A 221 5.34 41.30 -33.66
CA MET A 221 5.01 42.48 -34.48
C MET A 221 3.51 42.80 -34.47
N ARG A 222 2.64 41.78 -34.54
CA ARG A 222 1.18 41.99 -34.45
C ARG A 222 0.73 42.48 -33.07
N ALA A 223 1.40 42.00 -32.02
CA ALA A 223 1.15 42.45 -30.65
C ALA A 223 1.75 43.82 -30.34
N GLY A 224 2.66 44.34 -31.16
CA GLY A 224 3.38 45.58 -30.88
C GLY A 224 4.41 45.43 -29.75
N VAL A 225 4.98 44.23 -29.60
CA VAL A 225 5.92 43.85 -28.52
C VAL A 225 7.25 43.42 -29.12
N ASP A 226 8.35 43.93 -28.58
CA ASP A 226 9.71 43.50 -28.95
C ASP A 226 9.99 42.10 -28.42
N LEU A 227 10.53 41.20 -29.26
CA LEU A 227 10.83 39.83 -28.89
C LEU A 227 12.33 39.61 -28.74
N GLU A 228 12.75 39.14 -27.56
CA GLU A 228 14.10 38.65 -27.30
C GLU A 228 14.06 37.14 -27.06
N ILE A 229 14.89 36.38 -27.78
CA ILE A 229 15.14 34.95 -27.53
C ILE A 229 16.59 34.83 -27.09
N THR A 230 16.82 34.48 -25.83
CA THR A 230 18.17 34.50 -25.24
C THR A 230 19.05 33.35 -25.73
N GLY A 231 18.45 32.25 -26.17
CA GLY A 231 19.17 31.01 -26.44
C GLY A 231 19.49 30.26 -25.15
N PHE A 232 20.49 29.38 -25.21
CA PHE A 232 20.95 28.64 -24.04
C PHE A 232 21.64 29.59 -23.06
N LEU A 233 21.15 29.62 -21.83
CA LEU A 233 21.76 30.33 -20.70
C LEU A 233 22.31 29.29 -19.74
N ASP A 234 23.52 29.52 -19.22
CA ASP A 234 24.01 28.70 -18.10
C ASP A 234 23.18 28.96 -16.82
N PRO A 235 23.31 28.13 -15.77
CA PRO A 235 22.49 28.27 -14.56
C PRO A 235 22.64 29.61 -13.83
N GLU A 236 23.82 30.26 -13.88
CA GLU A 236 24.06 31.55 -13.23
C GLU A 236 23.48 32.69 -14.07
N GLU A 237 23.70 32.67 -15.39
CA GLU A 237 23.12 33.61 -16.34
C GLU A 237 21.59 33.57 -16.32
N LEU A 238 21.00 32.36 -16.31
CA LEU A 238 19.56 32.18 -16.23
C LEU A 238 18.99 32.80 -14.94
N GLU A 239 19.64 32.59 -13.81
CA GLU A 239 19.22 33.16 -12.53
C GLU A 239 19.30 34.69 -12.53
N GLN A 240 20.35 35.27 -13.12
CA GLN A 240 20.45 36.72 -13.31
C GLN A 240 19.32 37.26 -14.19
N GLU A 241 19.07 36.62 -15.33
CA GLU A 241 18.04 37.09 -16.25
C GLU A 241 16.63 36.93 -15.68
N MET A 242 16.39 35.87 -14.91
CA MET A 242 15.15 35.72 -14.15
C MET A 242 15.01 36.82 -13.07
N LEU A 243 16.07 37.15 -12.34
CA LEU A 243 16.01 38.25 -11.36
C LEU A 243 15.77 39.62 -12.01
N ARG A 244 16.21 39.81 -13.26
CA ARG A 244 16.04 41.04 -14.03
C ARG A 244 14.70 41.17 -14.75
N ALA A 245 14.02 40.05 -15.02
CA ALA A 245 12.73 40.05 -15.70
C ALA A 245 11.72 40.96 -14.98
N GLY A 246 10.86 41.64 -15.74
CA GLY A 246 9.77 42.45 -15.19
C GLY A 246 8.65 41.60 -14.59
N ILE A 247 7.75 41.10 -15.44
CA ILE A 247 6.61 40.26 -15.11
C ILE A 247 6.91 38.80 -15.49
N PRO A 248 7.13 37.90 -14.51
CA PRO A 248 7.30 36.48 -14.79
C PRO A 248 5.99 35.83 -15.23
N VAL A 249 6.02 35.11 -16.35
CA VAL A 249 4.86 34.42 -16.91
C VAL A 249 5.15 32.93 -17.14
N CYS A 250 4.24 32.09 -16.68
CA CYS A 250 4.13 30.68 -17.04
C CYS A 250 2.81 30.47 -17.81
N ALA A 251 2.83 30.78 -19.11
CA ALA A 251 1.66 30.70 -19.99
C ALA A 251 1.35 29.28 -20.51
N HIS A 252 2.21 28.31 -20.21
CA HIS A 252 1.98 26.92 -20.57
C HIS A 252 0.71 26.40 -19.91
N ARG A 253 -0.21 25.80 -20.67
CA ARG A 253 -1.46 25.25 -20.13
C ARG A 253 -1.35 23.80 -19.66
N HIS A 254 -0.30 23.11 -20.10
CA HIS A 254 -0.13 21.67 -19.89
C HIS A 254 1.00 21.41 -18.89
N PHE A 255 0.67 21.38 -17.61
CA PHE A 255 1.66 21.16 -16.57
C PHE A 255 1.74 19.67 -16.22
N SER A 256 2.90 19.05 -16.47
CA SER A 256 3.44 17.99 -15.62
C SER A 256 4.57 18.64 -14.84
N ALA A 257 4.53 18.58 -13.51
CA ALA A 257 5.63 18.95 -12.60
C ALA A 257 6.66 19.97 -13.17
N SER A 258 6.29 21.24 -13.30
CA SER A 258 7.12 22.22 -14.03
C SER A 258 8.23 22.84 -13.17
N GLY A 259 9.49 22.55 -13.53
CA GLY A 259 10.67 23.20 -12.93
C GLY A 259 10.71 24.72 -13.15
N SER A 260 10.11 25.22 -14.23
CA SER A 260 10.09 26.67 -14.54
C SER A 260 9.35 27.49 -13.49
N LEU A 261 8.16 27.04 -13.06
CA LEU A 261 7.41 27.72 -12.01
C LEU A 261 8.14 27.64 -10.65
N MET A 262 8.69 26.47 -10.31
CA MET A 262 9.46 26.29 -9.07
C MET A 262 10.68 27.20 -9.00
N LYS A 263 11.40 27.38 -10.12
CA LYS A 263 12.58 28.23 -10.19
C LYS A 263 12.22 29.70 -9.95
N TRP A 264 11.13 30.22 -10.53
CA TRP A 264 10.67 31.57 -10.23
C TRP A 264 10.37 31.79 -8.74
N ILE A 265 9.65 30.85 -8.12
CA ILE A 265 9.29 30.91 -6.70
C ILE A 265 10.53 30.85 -5.81
N SER A 266 11.53 30.03 -6.17
CA SER A 266 12.81 29.96 -5.42
C SER A 266 13.62 31.28 -5.44
N LEU A 267 13.39 32.12 -6.45
CA LEU A 267 13.96 33.46 -6.55
C LEU A 267 13.11 34.53 -5.86
N GLY A 268 12.01 34.13 -5.20
CA GLY A 268 11.12 35.05 -4.51
C GLY A 268 10.22 35.84 -5.46
N ARG A 269 10.11 35.43 -6.72
CA ARG A 269 9.35 36.15 -7.74
C ARG A 269 7.89 35.69 -7.75
N ARG A 270 6.97 36.66 -7.82
CA ARG A 270 5.55 36.40 -8.12
C ARG A 270 5.37 36.15 -9.61
N VAL A 271 4.50 35.20 -9.95
CA VAL A 271 4.36 34.69 -11.33
C VAL A 271 2.91 34.68 -11.75
N LEU A 272 2.64 35.19 -12.96
CA LEU A 272 1.37 34.96 -13.65
C LEU A 272 1.38 33.56 -14.28
N VAL A 273 0.40 32.74 -13.96
CA VAL A 273 0.35 31.33 -14.38
C VAL A 273 -0.99 31.05 -15.04
N ALA A 274 -0.98 30.34 -16.17
CA ALA A 274 -2.20 29.88 -16.80
C ALA A 274 -3.02 29.02 -15.80
N ASP A 275 -4.31 29.29 -15.69
CA ASP A 275 -5.17 28.57 -14.76
C ASP A 275 -5.31 27.09 -15.17
N GLY A 276 -5.04 26.19 -14.23
CA GLY A 276 -5.07 24.75 -14.45
C GLY A 276 -5.00 23.95 -13.16
N PRO A 277 -5.24 22.62 -13.20
CA PRO A 277 -5.27 21.79 -11.99
C PRO A 277 -3.98 21.84 -11.16
N TYR A 278 -2.82 21.74 -11.81
CA TYR A 278 -1.52 21.78 -11.12
C TYR A 278 -1.16 23.17 -10.57
N PRO A 279 -1.28 24.28 -11.34
CA PRO A 279 -1.12 25.63 -10.79
C PRO A 279 -2.03 25.96 -9.60
N ARG A 280 -3.28 25.48 -9.61
CA ARG A 280 -4.20 25.65 -8.46
C ARG A 280 -3.68 24.96 -7.20
N GLU A 281 -3.19 23.72 -7.32
CA GLU A 281 -2.58 22.97 -6.21
C GLU A 281 -1.36 23.69 -5.63
N LEU A 282 -0.48 24.23 -6.48
CA LEU A 282 0.68 24.99 -6.00
C LEU A 282 0.29 26.32 -5.36
N ARG A 283 -0.75 26.98 -5.87
CA ARG A 283 -1.26 28.23 -5.29
C ARG A 283 -1.85 28.01 -3.91
N GLU A 284 -2.45 26.86 -3.63
CA GLU A 284 -2.89 26.52 -2.26
C GLU A 284 -1.70 26.50 -1.28
N ARG A 285 -0.54 26.04 -1.76
CA ARG A 285 0.70 26.01 -0.96
C ARG A 285 1.37 27.37 -0.84
N TRP A 286 1.48 28.11 -1.95
CA TRP A 286 2.20 29.38 -2.03
C TRP A 286 1.32 30.49 -2.63
N PRO A 287 0.24 30.90 -1.92
CA PRO A 287 -0.78 31.80 -2.47
C PRO A 287 -0.24 33.18 -2.84
N ASN A 288 0.84 33.61 -2.19
CA ASN A 288 1.44 34.92 -2.42
C ASN A 288 2.32 34.97 -3.69
N PHE A 289 2.70 33.82 -4.25
CA PHE A 289 3.63 33.75 -5.38
C PHE A 289 2.95 33.44 -6.72
N ILE A 290 1.69 32.99 -6.72
CA ILE A 290 1.01 32.50 -7.91
C ILE A 290 -0.29 33.28 -8.15
N VAL A 291 -0.35 33.96 -9.30
CA VAL A 291 -1.55 34.64 -9.80
C VAL A 291 -2.07 33.86 -11.01
N LEU A 292 -3.30 33.34 -10.91
CA LEU A 292 -3.89 32.51 -11.96
C LEU A 292 -4.58 33.37 -13.02
N VAL A 293 -4.36 33.06 -14.30
CA VAL A 293 -4.96 33.73 -15.45
C VAL A 293 -5.89 32.78 -16.19
N LYS A 294 -7.18 33.14 -16.31
CA LYS A 294 -8.23 32.33 -16.96
C LYS A 294 -8.38 32.68 -18.43
N ASP A 295 -8.69 31.68 -19.27
CA ASP A 295 -9.26 31.84 -20.63
C ASP A 295 -8.60 32.93 -21.50
N ASP A 296 -7.26 32.99 -21.52
CA ASP A 296 -6.43 33.99 -22.23
C ASP A 296 -6.58 35.45 -21.79
N ALA A 297 -7.13 35.73 -20.61
CA ALA A 297 -7.25 37.07 -20.03
C ALA A 297 -5.90 37.66 -19.54
N TRP A 298 -4.83 37.45 -20.32
CA TRP A 298 -3.48 37.94 -20.03
C TRP A 298 -3.42 39.46 -19.95
N PRO A 299 -3.98 40.24 -20.92
CA PRO A 299 -3.94 41.70 -20.86
C PRO A 299 -4.62 42.25 -19.61
N GLU A 300 -5.78 41.71 -19.25
CA GLU A 300 -6.55 42.13 -18.06
C GLU A 300 -5.81 41.77 -16.77
N ALA A 301 -5.22 40.57 -16.70
CA ALA A 301 -4.44 40.14 -15.54
C ALA A 301 -3.19 40.99 -15.34
N ILE A 302 -2.51 41.36 -16.41
CA ILE A 302 -1.34 42.26 -16.41
C ILE A 302 -1.74 43.66 -15.93
N ALA A 303 -2.82 44.23 -16.50
CA ALA A 303 -3.31 45.55 -16.13
C ALA A 303 -3.78 45.65 -14.67
N ALA A 304 -4.18 44.53 -14.07
CA ALA A 304 -4.64 44.43 -12.68
C ALA A 304 -3.52 44.17 -11.66
N LEU A 305 -2.26 44.05 -12.09
CA LEU A 305 -1.14 43.76 -11.18
C LEU A 305 -0.91 44.92 -10.20
N PRO A 306 -0.61 44.62 -8.92
CA PRO A 306 -0.22 45.66 -7.98
C PRO A 306 1.14 46.25 -8.36
N SER A 307 1.37 47.52 -7.99
CA SER A 307 2.61 48.23 -8.32
C SER A 307 3.88 47.55 -7.80
N ASP A 308 3.76 46.76 -6.73
CA ASP A 308 4.88 46.03 -6.13
C ASP A 308 5.11 44.65 -6.77
N PHE A 309 4.31 44.21 -7.77
CA PHE A 309 4.29 42.82 -8.27
C PHE A 309 5.68 42.27 -8.61
N CYS A 310 6.50 43.10 -9.23
CA CYS A 310 7.82 42.75 -9.73
C CYS A 310 8.89 42.68 -8.62
N ASP A 311 8.59 43.23 -7.43
CA ASP A 311 9.50 43.25 -6.30
C ASP A 311 9.71 41.83 -5.76
N PRO A 312 10.97 41.35 -5.67
CA PRO A 312 11.26 40.05 -5.08
C PRO A 312 10.85 40.02 -3.61
N SER A 313 10.16 38.96 -3.21
CA SER A 313 9.86 38.64 -1.82
C SER A 313 10.83 37.59 -1.27
N ASP A 314 10.85 37.38 0.04
CA ASP A 314 11.58 36.25 0.61
C ASP A 314 10.97 34.93 0.11
N PRO A 315 11.76 34.04 -0.54
CA PRO A 315 11.23 32.80 -1.08
C PRO A 315 10.74 31.87 0.05
N PRO A 316 9.78 30.98 -0.22
CA PRO A 316 9.39 29.99 0.76
C PRO A 316 10.60 29.16 1.21
N SER A 317 10.72 28.94 2.52
CA SER A 317 11.77 28.11 3.12
C SER A 317 11.33 26.65 3.32
N ASP A 318 10.07 26.35 3.00
CA ASP A 318 9.50 25.01 3.07
C ASP A 318 9.67 24.23 1.75
N TRP A 319 9.75 22.91 1.85
CA TRP A 319 9.90 21.95 0.74
C TRP A 319 11.27 21.91 0.03
N THR A 320 12.32 21.73 0.83
CA THR A 320 13.69 21.52 0.36
C THR A 320 13.94 20.09 -0.15
N TRP A 321 15.10 19.87 -0.79
CA TRP A 321 15.56 18.53 -1.15
C TRP A 321 15.66 17.56 0.03
N ALA A 322 15.97 18.05 1.24
CA ALA A 322 15.98 17.20 2.44
C ALA A 322 14.57 16.69 2.79
N GLN A 323 13.54 17.52 2.62
CA GLN A 323 12.15 17.12 2.85
C GLN A 323 11.62 16.21 1.75
N VAL A 324 12.02 16.43 0.49
CA VAL A 324 11.73 15.52 -0.62
C VAL A 324 12.40 14.16 -0.39
N ALA A 325 13.70 14.13 -0.07
CA ALA A 325 14.40 12.89 0.25
C ALA A 325 13.76 12.17 1.45
N SER A 326 13.41 12.90 2.52
CA SER A 326 12.66 12.33 3.65
C SER A 326 11.31 11.75 3.24
N SER A 327 10.60 12.38 2.30
CA SER A 327 9.32 11.85 1.77
C SER A 327 9.55 10.57 0.96
N TYR A 328 10.61 10.51 0.16
CA TYR A 328 11.00 9.28 -0.53
C TYR A 328 11.44 8.18 0.44
N HIS A 329 12.18 8.49 1.50
CA HIS A 329 12.43 7.53 2.57
C HIS A 329 11.13 7.03 3.18
N GLN A 330 10.13 7.88 3.41
CA GLN A 330 8.82 7.41 3.85
C GLN A 330 8.12 6.55 2.80
N VAL A 331 8.19 6.87 1.50
CA VAL A 331 7.68 5.99 0.43
C VAL A 331 8.37 4.64 0.48
N TRP A 332 9.69 4.62 0.71
CA TRP A 332 10.45 3.39 0.72
C TRP A 332 10.22 2.56 2.01
N MET A 333 10.09 3.23 3.15
CA MET A 333 9.92 2.64 4.48
C MET A 333 8.47 2.27 4.80
N LYS A 334 7.48 3.04 4.32
CA LYS A 334 6.04 2.76 4.49
C LYS A 334 5.55 1.85 3.39
N GLU A 335 5.77 0.57 3.61
CA GLU A 335 5.13 -0.58 2.95
C GLU A 335 5.75 -1.13 1.66
N PRO A 336 6.02 -0.44 0.54
CA PRO A 336 6.35 -1.13 -0.70
C PRO A 336 7.75 -1.76 -0.77
N PHE A 337 8.69 -1.42 0.13
CA PHE A 337 10.01 -2.08 0.17
C PHE A 337 10.27 -2.91 1.43
N ASP A 338 9.62 -2.59 2.55
CA ASP A 338 9.88 -3.25 3.83
C ASP A 338 8.68 -4.02 4.42
N VAL A 339 7.48 -3.91 3.82
CA VAL A 339 6.29 -4.60 4.33
C VAL A 339 5.51 -5.19 3.15
N MET A 340 5.60 -6.51 2.94
CA MET A 340 4.70 -7.31 2.08
C MET A 340 5.04 -7.52 0.59
N LYS A 341 6.27 -7.96 0.28
CA LYS A 341 6.36 -9.27 -0.39
C LYS A 341 6.49 -10.33 0.71
N ASN A 342 5.37 -10.68 1.33
CA ASN A 342 5.31 -11.82 2.26
C ASN A 342 5.57 -13.17 1.55
N TYR A 343 5.85 -13.17 0.24
CA TYR A 343 5.99 -14.38 -0.55
C TYR A 343 7.04 -14.29 -1.66
N PRO A 344 8.34 -14.12 -1.36
CA PRO A 344 9.38 -14.35 -2.38
C PRO A 344 9.33 -15.78 -2.97
N LEU A 345 8.58 -16.68 -2.33
CA LEU A 345 8.39 -18.09 -2.66
C LEU A 345 7.18 -18.39 -3.56
N VAL A 346 6.22 -17.47 -3.71
CA VAL A 346 5.03 -17.72 -4.56
C VAL A 346 5.45 -17.88 -6.03
N GLY A 347 4.95 -18.95 -6.66
CA GLY A 347 5.31 -19.34 -8.02
C GLY A 347 6.60 -20.15 -8.15
N ARG A 348 7.35 -20.38 -7.06
CA ARG A 348 8.51 -21.28 -7.08
C ARG A 348 8.09 -22.74 -6.92
N ASN A 349 8.88 -23.64 -7.49
CA ASN A 349 8.78 -25.07 -7.21
C ASN A 349 9.69 -25.43 -6.03
N PRO A 350 9.25 -26.30 -5.10
CA PRO A 350 10.12 -26.85 -4.08
C PRO A 350 11.12 -27.84 -4.70
N GLU A 351 12.30 -27.94 -4.06
CA GLU A 351 13.30 -28.95 -4.43
C GLU A 351 12.86 -30.36 -4.01
N HIS A 352 12.07 -30.45 -2.94
CA HIS A 352 11.48 -31.69 -2.43
C HIS A 352 9.95 -31.60 -2.42
N TRP A 353 9.28 -32.61 -2.99
CA TRP A 353 7.82 -32.71 -2.99
C TRP A 353 7.39 -33.63 -1.84
N PRO A 354 6.77 -33.09 -0.78
CA PRO A 354 6.46 -33.85 0.44
C PRO A 354 5.34 -34.87 0.24
N LEU A 355 5.19 -35.83 1.17
CA LEU A 355 4.00 -36.68 1.20
C LEU A 355 2.76 -35.82 1.53
N VAL A 356 1.73 -35.91 0.68
CA VAL A 356 0.46 -35.19 0.87
C VAL A 356 -0.62 -36.16 1.36
N SER A 357 -1.39 -35.77 2.38
CA SER A 357 -2.65 -36.46 2.71
C SER A 357 -3.82 -35.60 2.27
N VAL A 358 -4.58 -36.10 1.29
CA VAL A 358 -5.84 -35.50 0.85
C VAL A 358 -6.94 -35.94 1.81
N VAL A 359 -7.51 -35.01 2.56
CA VAL A 359 -8.56 -35.27 3.55
C VAL A 359 -9.91 -34.87 2.96
N ILE A 360 -10.82 -35.83 2.83
CA ILE A 360 -12.15 -35.64 2.24
C ILE A 360 -13.22 -35.85 3.32
N PRO A 361 -13.88 -34.80 3.84
CA PRO A 361 -15.07 -35.00 4.66
C PRO A 361 -16.18 -35.61 3.79
N TYR A 362 -16.81 -36.68 4.30
CA TYR A 362 -17.76 -37.51 3.54
C TYR A 362 -19.03 -37.77 4.34
N PHE A 363 -20.18 -37.64 3.68
CA PHE A 363 -21.49 -38.02 4.21
C PHE A 363 -22.41 -38.48 3.07
N ASP A 364 -22.80 -39.77 3.07
CA ASP A 364 -23.82 -40.39 2.21
C ASP A 364 -23.82 -39.99 0.71
N ASN A 365 -22.63 -39.69 0.13
CA ASN A 365 -22.49 -39.25 -1.28
C ASN A 365 -21.51 -40.14 -2.10
N PRO A 366 -21.86 -41.41 -2.38
CA PRO A 366 -20.96 -42.34 -3.07
C PRO A 366 -20.57 -41.91 -4.51
N GLU A 367 -21.43 -41.16 -5.21
CA GLU A 367 -21.14 -40.68 -6.56
C GLU A 367 -20.11 -39.55 -6.54
N GLY A 368 -20.26 -38.59 -5.63
CA GLY A 368 -19.29 -37.52 -5.40
C GLY A 368 -17.92 -38.08 -5.02
N LEU A 369 -17.87 -39.01 -4.06
CA LEU A 369 -16.61 -39.66 -3.67
C LEU A 369 -15.94 -40.36 -4.86
N ARG A 370 -16.70 -41.10 -5.69
CA ARG A 370 -16.14 -41.76 -6.88
C ARG A 370 -15.57 -40.74 -7.88
N ALA A 371 -16.24 -39.61 -8.08
CA ALA A 371 -15.76 -38.55 -8.96
C ALA A 371 -14.44 -37.94 -8.44
N ILE A 372 -14.36 -37.67 -7.14
CA ILE A 372 -13.14 -37.13 -6.51
C ILE A 372 -11.99 -38.14 -6.61
N LEU A 373 -12.21 -39.42 -6.28
CA LEU A 373 -11.16 -40.44 -6.35
C LEU A 373 -10.63 -40.62 -7.78
N ARG A 374 -11.49 -40.54 -8.80
CA ARG A 374 -11.06 -40.54 -10.22
C ARG A 374 -10.22 -39.32 -10.55
N ALA A 375 -10.63 -38.13 -10.12
CA ALA A 375 -9.85 -36.91 -10.32
C ALA A 375 -8.50 -36.91 -9.59
N LEU A 376 -8.43 -37.57 -8.42
CA LEU A 376 -7.17 -37.79 -7.70
C LEU A 376 -6.23 -38.75 -8.45
N ALA A 377 -6.77 -39.77 -9.13
CA ALA A 377 -5.96 -40.68 -9.97
C ALA A 377 -5.31 -39.98 -11.17
N GLU A 378 -5.82 -38.82 -11.58
CA GLU A 378 -5.30 -38.04 -12.71
C GLU A 378 -4.28 -36.96 -12.32
N GLN A 379 -3.98 -36.78 -11.02
CA GLN A 379 -3.09 -35.72 -10.55
C GLN A 379 -1.70 -35.79 -11.19
N ASP A 380 -1.14 -34.64 -11.57
CA ASP A 380 0.24 -34.51 -12.06
C ASP A 380 1.23 -34.09 -10.96
N TYR A 381 0.89 -34.41 -9.71
CA TYR A 381 1.73 -34.15 -8.54
C TYR A 381 3.05 -34.93 -8.60
N PRO A 382 4.22 -34.29 -8.48
CA PRO A 382 5.50 -34.99 -8.59
C PRO A 382 5.88 -35.88 -7.41
N GLY A 383 5.28 -35.67 -6.23
CA GLY A 383 5.53 -36.47 -5.02
C GLY A 383 4.51 -37.59 -4.80
N GLU A 384 4.59 -38.25 -3.65
CA GLU A 384 3.60 -39.25 -3.23
C GLU A 384 2.43 -38.58 -2.51
N PHE A 385 1.25 -39.18 -2.60
CA PHE A 385 0.10 -38.76 -1.80
C PHE A 385 -0.76 -39.96 -1.38
N GLU A 386 -1.55 -39.76 -0.33
CA GLU A 386 -2.60 -40.67 0.12
C GLU A 386 -3.93 -39.93 0.27
N CYS A 387 -5.03 -40.67 0.33
CA CYS A 387 -6.37 -40.16 0.54
C CYS A 387 -6.95 -40.68 1.87
N VAL A 388 -7.49 -39.79 2.69
CA VAL A 388 -8.20 -40.12 3.92
C VAL A 388 -9.65 -39.62 3.79
N VAL A 389 -10.57 -40.56 3.63
CA VAL A 389 -12.01 -40.30 3.62
C VAL A 389 -12.48 -40.25 5.08
N ALA A 390 -12.90 -39.08 5.53
CA ALA A 390 -13.42 -38.87 6.88
C ALA A 390 -14.95 -38.94 6.87
N ASP A 391 -15.50 -40.10 7.20
CA ASP A 391 -16.93 -40.40 7.22
C ASP A 391 -17.60 -39.81 8.47
N ASP A 392 -18.46 -38.80 8.27
CA ASP A 392 -19.22 -38.09 9.31
C ASP A 392 -20.48 -38.86 9.74
N GLY A 393 -20.39 -40.19 9.83
CA GLY A 393 -21.47 -41.03 10.31
C GLY A 393 -22.49 -41.46 9.25
N SER A 394 -22.08 -41.62 7.99
CA SER A 394 -22.94 -42.09 6.88
C SER A 394 -23.70 -43.37 7.23
N SER A 395 -24.92 -43.51 6.70
CA SER A 395 -25.78 -44.68 6.91
C SER A 395 -25.09 -46.01 6.57
N SER A 396 -24.22 -46.00 5.55
CA SER A 396 -23.34 -47.09 5.16
C SER A 396 -21.90 -46.59 5.02
N PRO A 397 -20.88 -47.42 5.29
CA PRO A 397 -19.49 -47.02 5.06
C PRO A 397 -19.25 -46.64 3.59
N PRO A 398 -18.36 -45.66 3.30
CA PRO A 398 -17.98 -45.34 1.94
C PRO A 398 -17.39 -46.56 1.23
N THR A 399 -17.83 -46.79 -0.01
CA THR A 399 -17.42 -47.96 -0.81
C THR A 399 -16.62 -47.51 -2.03
N PHE A 400 -15.47 -48.15 -2.24
CA PHE A 400 -14.60 -47.99 -3.40
C PHE A 400 -13.82 -49.29 -3.59
N ILE A 401 -13.23 -49.48 -4.79
CA ILE A 401 -12.40 -50.64 -5.11
C ILE A 401 -10.94 -50.17 -5.02
N PRO A 402 -10.19 -50.53 -3.96
CA PRO A 402 -8.83 -50.01 -3.75
C PRO A 402 -7.89 -50.26 -4.92
N GLU A 403 -8.05 -51.39 -5.62
CA GLU A 403 -7.22 -51.78 -6.76
C GLU A 403 -7.39 -50.88 -8.00
N GLU A 404 -8.44 -50.06 -8.06
CA GLU A 404 -8.65 -49.10 -9.15
C GLU A 404 -7.75 -47.85 -9.03
N TYR A 405 -7.11 -47.62 -7.89
CA TYR A 405 -6.38 -46.39 -7.59
C TYR A 405 -4.92 -46.68 -7.26
N SER A 406 -4.01 -45.87 -7.81
CA SER A 406 -2.55 -46.02 -7.64
C SER A 406 -2.01 -45.46 -6.31
N PHE A 407 -2.88 -44.89 -5.47
CA PHE A 407 -2.53 -44.25 -4.20
C PHE A 407 -3.30 -44.90 -3.04
N PRO A 408 -2.75 -44.90 -1.81
CA PRO A 408 -3.43 -45.46 -0.66
C PRO A 408 -4.70 -44.68 -0.31
N ILE A 409 -5.78 -45.39 0.00
CA ILE A 409 -7.04 -44.80 0.50
C ILE A 409 -7.35 -45.39 1.88
N ARG A 410 -7.68 -44.52 2.84
CA ARG A 410 -8.13 -44.88 4.19
C ARG A 410 -9.50 -44.30 4.46
N VAL A 411 -10.24 -44.96 5.34
CA VAL A 411 -11.52 -44.46 5.85
C VAL A 411 -11.39 -44.32 7.35
N GLU A 412 -11.59 -43.12 7.84
CA GLU A 412 -11.76 -42.83 9.26
C GLU A 412 -13.22 -42.46 9.49
N ARG A 413 -13.86 -43.04 10.50
CA ARG A 413 -15.31 -42.89 10.71
C ARG A 413 -15.64 -42.46 12.12
N GLN A 414 -16.56 -41.51 12.24
CA GLN A 414 -17.21 -41.13 13.50
C GLN A 414 -18.67 -41.59 13.54
N ALA A 415 -19.28 -41.53 14.74
CA ALA A 415 -20.72 -41.73 14.89
C ALA A 415 -21.51 -40.63 14.17
N ASP A 416 -22.76 -40.88 13.78
CA ASP A 416 -23.68 -39.82 13.36
C ASP A 416 -24.15 -39.03 14.59
N GLN A 417 -23.81 -37.74 14.65
CA GLN A 417 -24.40 -36.80 15.61
C GLN A 417 -24.81 -35.50 14.90
N GLY A 418 -25.33 -35.65 13.67
CA GLY A 418 -25.63 -34.54 12.78
C GLY A 418 -24.40 -34.01 12.03
N PHE A 419 -24.56 -32.86 11.38
CA PHE A 419 -23.53 -32.23 10.55
C PHE A 419 -22.35 -31.73 11.39
N ARG A 420 -21.19 -32.39 11.28
CA ARG A 420 -19.97 -32.11 12.06
C ARG A 420 -18.71 -32.12 11.21
N ALA A 421 -18.74 -31.35 10.12
CA ALA A 421 -17.62 -31.24 9.18
C ALA A 421 -16.28 -30.87 9.85
N ALA A 422 -16.27 -29.99 10.86
CA ALA A 422 -15.06 -29.66 11.63
C ALA A 422 -14.46 -30.91 12.31
N ALA A 423 -15.30 -31.72 12.97
CA ALA A 423 -14.87 -32.96 13.61
C ALA A 423 -14.39 -34.00 12.60
N ALA A 424 -15.11 -34.15 11.48
CA ALA A 424 -14.71 -35.07 10.41
C ALA A 424 -13.36 -34.67 9.78
N ARG A 425 -13.13 -33.39 9.50
CA ARG A 425 -11.82 -32.92 8.98
C ARG A 425 -10.68 -33.20 9.97
N ASN A 426 -10.90 -32.96 11.27
CA ASN A 426 -9.93 -33.30 12.30
C ASN A 426 -9.67 -34.81 12.41
N LEU A 427 -10.71 -35.63 12.30
CA LEU A 427 -10.62 -37.09 12.29
C LEU A 427 -9.73 -37.57 11.12
N GLY A 428 -9.99 -37.05 9.92
CA GLY A 428 -9.18 -37.36 8.74
C GLY A 428 -7.73 -36.88 8.87
N ALA A 429 -7.52 -35.67 9.40
CA ALA A 429 -6.17 -35.15 9.67
C ALA A 429 -5.40 -35.97 10.72
N GLY A 430 -6.11 -36.58 11.68
CA GLY A 430 -5.56 -37.49 12.69
C GLY A 430 -5.15 -38.86 12.12
N GLY A 431 -5.87 -39.36 11.10
CA GLY A 431 -5.51 -40.59 10.38
C GLY A 431 -4.48 -40.40 9.26
N ALA A 432 -4.22 -39.16 8.87
CA ALA A 432 -3.28 -38.77 7.82
C ALA A 432 -1.80 -38.90 8.24
N ARG A 433 -0.92 -39.22 7.29
CA ARG A 433 0.54 -39.41 7.47
C ARG A 433 1.38 -38.37 6.75
N GLY A 434 0.79 -37.62 5.84
CA GLY A 434 1.47 -36.60 5.04
C GLY A 434 1.97 -35.43 5.88
N GLU A 435 3.07 -34.85 5.42
CA GLU A 435 3.64 -33.61 5.94
C GLU A 435 2.78 -32.40 5.56
N VAL A 436 2.07 -32.50 4.43
CA VAL A 436 1.09 -31.51 3.97
C VAL A 436 -0.31 -32.12 3.97
N LEU A 437 -1.27 -31.37 4.49
CA LEU A 437 -2.69 -31.70 4.51
C LEU A 437 -3.39 -30.90 3.42
N ALA A 438 -4.12 -31.58 2.53
CA ALA A 438 -4.97 -30.95 1.52
C ALA A 438 -6.43 -31.34 1.79
N PHE A 439 -7.22 -30.40 2.31
CA PHE A 439 -8.64 -30.57 2.53
C PHE A 439 -9.42 -30.28 1.25
N VAL A 440 -10.21 -31.25 0.81
CA VAL A 440 -11.06 -31.16 -0.37
C VAL A 440 -12.45 -31.66 0.00
N ASP A 441 -13.49 -30.84 -0.15
CA ASP A 441 -14.85 -31.23 0.22
C ASP A 441 -15.36 -32.44 -0.60
N GLY A 442 -16.24 -33.25 -0.01
CA GLY A 442 -16.78 -34.48 -0.60
C GLY A 442 -17.63 -34.31 -1.86
N ASP A 443 -17.83 -33.07 -2.31
CA ASP A 443 -18.52 -32.67 -3.53
C ASP A 443 -17.65 -31.77 -4.45
N THR A 444 -16.36 -31.62 -4.15
CA THR A 444 -15.46 -30.72 -4.86
C THR A 444 -14.41 -31.52 -5.64
N ILE A 445 -14.45 -31.44 -6.98
CA ILE A 445 -13.63 -32.25 -7.89
C ILE A 445 -12.35 -31.49 -8.25
N PRO A 446 -11.16 -31.90 -7.77
CA PRO A 446 -9.90 -31.22 -8.08
C PRO A 446 -9.51 -31.40 -9.55
N SER A 447 -8.97 -30.35 -10.17
CA SER A 447 -8.37 -30.47 -11.50
C SER A 447 -7.06 -31.25 -11.45
N ARG A 448 -6.59 -31.75 -12.61
CA ARG A 448 -5.33 -32.50 -12.75
C ARG A 448 -4.09 -31.84 -12.11
N ALA A 449 -4.01 -30.52 -12.09
CA ALA A 449 -2.87 -29.79 -11.54
C ALA A 449 -3.02 -29.41 -10.06
N TYR A 450 -4.18 -29.70 -9.45
CA TYR A 450 -4.58 -29.15 -8.16
C TYR A 450 -3.54 -29.36 -7.06
N LEU A 451 -3.10 -30.61 -6.82
CA LEU A 451 -2.15 -30.90 -5.75
C LEU A 451 -0.78 -30.26 -6.00
N ARG A 452 -0.28 -30.29 -7.24
CA ARG A 452 1.00 -29.63 -7.59
C ARG A 452 0.97 -28.15 -7.25
N GLU A 453 -0.12 -27.47 -7.58
CA GLU A 453 -0.25 -26.03 -7.37
C GLU A 453 -0.53 -25.68 -5.90
N ALA A 454 -1.38 -26.45 -5.22
CA ALA A 454 -1.76 -26.20 -3.83
C ALA A 454 -0.61 -26.43 -2.83
N VAL A 455 0.30 -27.35 -3.13
CA VAL A 455 1.37 -27.80 -2.21
C VAL A 455 2.63 -26.91 -2.26
N ARG A 456 2.85 -26.15 -3.35
CA ARG A 456 4.11 -25.38 -3.55
C ARG A 456 4.51 -24.54 -2.34
N LEU A 457 3.61 -23.69 -1.84
CA LEU A 457 3.94 -22.79 -0.74
C LEU A 457 4.12 -23.55 0.59
N PRO A 458 3.20 -24.45 1.02
CA PRO A 458 3.40 -25.25 2.24
C PRO A 458 4.66 -26.12 2.22
N ALA A 459 5.12 -26.56 1.04
CA ALA A 459 6.38 -27.31 0.89
C ALA A 459 7.63 -26.42 0.99
N LEU A 460 7.53 -25.13 0.66
CA LEU A 460 8.62 -24.16 0.75
C LEU A 460 8.71 -23.49 2.12
N ASP A 461 7.58 -23.31 2.80
CA ASP A 461 7.48 -22.70 4.12
C ASP A 461 6.35 -23.38 4.91
N PRO A 462 6.62 -24.01 6.07
CA PRO A 462 5.58 -24.66 6.88
C PRO A 462 4.50 -23.70 7.41
N ARG A 463 4.68 -22.38 7.30
CA ARG A 463 3.64 -21.38 7.60
C ARG A 463 2.64 -21.20 6.45
N GLY A 464 2.93 -21.73 5.28
CA GLY A 464 2.08 -21.63 4.10
C GLY A 464 0.70 -22.22 4.33
N LEU A 465 -0.33 -21.41 4.10
CA LEU A 465 -1.73 -21.84 4.02
C LEU A 465 -2.28 -21.37 2.67
N VAL A 466 -2.58 -22.33 1.81
CA VAL A 466 -3.06 -22.10 0.45
C VAL A 466 -4.55 -22.35 0.38
N VAL A 467 -5.26 -21.42 -0.25
CA VAL A 467 -6.65 -21.60 -0.68
C VAL A 467 -6.63 -21.79 -2.20
N GLY A 468 -7.17 -22.92 -2.68
CA GLY A 468 -7.32 -23.17 -4.11
C GLY A 468 -8.46 -22.36 -4.73
N ARG A 469 -8.57 -22.44 -6.05
CA ARG A 469 -9.64 -21.82 -6.82
C ARG A 469 -10.84 -22.75 -6.93
N ARG A 470 -11.96 -22.40 -6.30
CA ARG A 470 -13.22 -23.17 -6.40
C ARG A 470 -14.21 -22.50 -7.36
N VAL A 471 -14.55 -23.18 -8.45
CA VAL A 471 -15.58 -22.73 -9.40
C VAL A 471 -16.86 -23.54 -9.25
N HIS A 472 -18.01 -22.92 -9.49
CA HIS A 472 -19.31 -23.59 -9.52
C HIS A 472 -19.69 -23.97 -10.95
N GLY A 473 -19.96 -25.25 -11.19
CA GLY A 473 -20.22 -25.83 -12.50
C GLY A 473 -19.60 -27.23 -12.65
N GLU A 474 -20.02 -27.96 -13.67
CA GLU A 474 -19.46 -29.28 -13.97
C GLU A 474 -18.02 -29.19 -14.52
N VAL A 475 -17.26 -30.29 -14.41
CA VAL A 475 -15.93 -30.38 -15.01
C VAL A 475 -16.05 -30.22 -16.52
N GLY A 476 -15.32 -29.24 -17.08
CA GLY A 476 -15.38 -28.93 -18.51
C GLY A 476 -16.47 -27.92 -18.90
N ASP A 477 -17.28 -27.44 -17.95
CA ASP A 477 -18.19 -26.33 -18.18
C ASP A 477 -17.39 -25.03 -18.38
N GLY A 478 -17.41 -24.50 -19.60
CA GLY A 478 -16.78 -23.22 -19.95
C GLY A 478 -17.39 -22.01 -19.25
N ASN A 479 -18.57 -22.17 -18.63
CA ASN A 479 -19.24 -21.13 -17.85
C ASN A 479 -19.01 -21.26 -16.34
N ALA A 480 -18.21 -22.21 -15.87
CA ALA A 480 -17.94 -22.35 -14.44
C ALA A 480 -17.28 -21.08 -13.88
N GLN A 481 -17.85 -20.51 -12.81
CA GLN A 481 -17.40 -19.25 -12.21
C GLN A 481 -17.11 -19.41 -10.72
N GLU A 482 -16.14 -18.65 -10.23
CA GLU A 482 -15.96 -18.45 -8.79
C GLU A 482 -17.09 -17.55 -8.22
N PRO A 483 -17.44 -17.71 -6.94
CA PRO A 483 -18.30 -16.76 -6.25
C PRO A 483 -17.72 -15.34 -6.35
N ALA A 484 -18.57 -14.36 -6.69
CA ALA A 484 -18.12 -12.99 -6.96
C ALA A 484 -17.36 -12.37 -5.77
N TRP A 485 -17.81 -12.64 -4.54
CA TRP A 485 -17.19 -12.09 -3.33
C TRP A 485 -15.76 -12.60 -3.10
N LEU A 486 -15.46 -13.87 -3.46
CA LEU A 486 -14.11 -14.43 -3.42
C LEU A 486 -13.25 -13.83 -4.52
N ARG A 487 -13.75 -13.75 -5.76
CA ARG A 487 -13.04 -13.10 -6.86
C ARG A 487 -12.66 -11.66 -6.53
N ASP A 488 -13.59 -10.90 -5.96
CA ASP A 488 -13.33 -9.52 -5.54
C ASP A 488 -12.30 -9.47 -4.40
N ALA A 489 -12.31 -10.44 -3.48
CA ALA A 489 -11.30 -10.56 -2.43
C ALA A 489 -9.91 -10.88 -2.99
N TRP A 490 -9.80 -11.80 -3.94
CA TRP A 490 -8.56 -12.14 -4.62
C TRP A 490 -7.96 -10.93 -5.33
N LEU A 491 -8.79 -10.14 -6.00
CA LEU A 491 -8.35 -8.90 -6.65
C LEU A 491 -7.83 -7.89 -5.64
N ARG A 492 -8.61 -7.59 -4.59
CA ARG A 492 -8.23 -6.62 -3.55
C ARG A 492 -6.95 -6.98 -2.80
N THR A 493 -6.72 -8.26 -2.57
CA THR A 493 -5.60 -8.76 -1.75
C THR A 493 -4.41 -9.22 -2.58
N GLY A 494 -4.48 -9.15 -3.92
CA GLY A 494 -3.46 -9.72 -4.80
C GLY A 494 -3.28 -11.22 -4.57
N ASN A 495 -4.37 -11.99 -4.60
CA ASN A 495 -4.39 -13.42 -4.28
C ASN A 495 -3.83 -13.73 -2.88
N LEU A 496 -4.25 -12.95 -1.88
CA LEU A 496 -3.80 -13.01 -0.49
C LEU A 496 -2.30 -12.73 -0.26
N THR A 497 -1.54 -12.35 -1.29
CA THR A 497 -0.14 -11.91 -1.09
C THR A 497 -0.06 -10.59 -0.31
N GLY A 498 -1.09 -9.76 -0.44
CA GLY A 498 -1.38 -8.57 0.35
C GLY A 498 -2.35 -8.81 1.51
N ALA A 499 -2.42 -10.02 2.08
CA ALA A 499 -3.35 -10.34 3.17
C ALA A 499 -3.09 -9.52 4.44
N ASP A 500 -4.18 -9.09 5.06
CA ASP A 500 -4.26 -8.37 6.34
C ASP A 500 -5.01 -9.19 7.40
N ASP A 501 -5.20 -8.61 8.59
CA ASP A 501 -5.91 -9.23 9.70
C ASP A 501 -7.42 -9.37 9.50
N THR A 502 -7.94 -9.02 8.31
CA THR A 502 -9.30 -9.27 7.87
C THR A 502 -9.41 -10.44 6.89
N SER A 503 -8.28 -10.93 6.39
CA SER A 503 -8.21 -11.87 5.27
C SER A 503 -8.55 -13.32 5.66
N TRP A 504 -8.65 -13.62 6.97
CA TRP A 504 -9.16 -14.90 7.48
C TRP A 504 -10.55 -15.25 6.94
N ARG A 505 -11.36 -14.25 6.55
CA ARG A 505 -12.69 -14.41 5.93
C ARG A 505 -12.67 -15.07 4.55
N PHE A 506 -11.49 -15.18 3.94
CA PHE A 506 -11.33 -15.75 2.61
C PHE A 506 -10.75 -17.18 2.66
N ILE A 507 -10.53 -17.70 3.86
CA ILE A 507 -10.09 -19.08 4.07
C ILE A 507 -11.30 -19.98 3.95
N ILE A 508 -11.33 -20.81 2.91
CA ILE A 508 -12.40 -21.78 2.65
C ILE A 508 -11.85 -23.21 2.72
N SER A 509 -12.44 -24.03 3.58
CA SER A 509 -11.97 -25.40 3.87
C SER A 509 -12.16 -26.37 2.70
N ALA A 510 -13.02 -26.04 1.74
CA ALA A 510 -13.31 -26.85 0.55
C ALA A 510 -12.12 -27.11 -0.37
N VAL A 511 -11.10 -26.23 -0.31
CA VAL A 511 -9.89 -26.28 -1.14
C VAL A 511 -8.68 -25.76 -0.37
N LEU A 512 -8.57 -26.12 0.92
CA LEU A 512 -7.54 -25.62 1.83
C LEU A 512 -6.34 -26.57 1.87
N THR A 513 -5.12 -26.05 1.72
CA THR A 513 -3.89 -26.85 1.85
C THR A 513 -2.91 -26.17 2.79
N CYS A 514 -2.38 -26.89 3.77
CA CYS A 514 -1.40 -26.36 4.71
C CYS A 514 -0.42 -27.44 5.19
N HIS A 515 0.70 -27.02 5.75
CA HIS A 515 1.64 -27.93 6.38
C HIS A 515 1.06 -28.46 7.70
N ARG A 516 1.28 -29.74 8.02
CA ARG A 516 0.81 -30.37 9.26
C ARG A 516 1.25 -29.61 10.51
N GLN A 517 2.50 -29.16 10.55
CA GLN A 517 3.01 -28.35 11.68
C GLN A 517 2.17 -27.08 11.95
N LEU A 518 1.66 -26.42 10.91
CA LEU A 518 0.78 -25.27 11.09
C LEU A 518 -0.58 -25.72 11.61
N PHE A 519 -1.16 -26.77 11.03
CA PHE A 519 -2.44 -27.32 11.47
C PHE A 519 -2.42 -27.74 12.96
N ASP A 520 -1.39 -28.47 13.37
CA ASP A 520 -1.20 -28.93 14.75
C ASP A 520 -0.98 -27.76 15.71
N ARG A 521 -0.20 -26.74 15.29
CA ARG A 521 0.02 -25.51 16.07
C ARG A 521 -1.27 -24.72 16.28
N VAL A 522 -2.11 -24.65 15.25
CA VAL A 522 -3.41 -24.00 15.31
C VAL A 522 -4.37 -24.80 16.19
N GLY A 523 -4.21 -26.13 16.28
CA GLY A 523 -5.04 -27.04 17.06
C GLY A 523 -6.21 -27.64 16.26
N GLY A 524 -6.12 -27.66 14.93
CA GLY A 524 -7.18 -28.13 14.04
C GLY A 524 -8.43 -27.25 14.03
N PHE A 525 -9.53 -27.74 13.45
CA PHE A 525 -10.82 -27.04 13.40
C PHE A 525 -11.54 -27.09 14.75
N ASP A 526 -12.29 -26.04 15.12
CA ASP A 526 -13.11 -26.04 16.35
C ASP A 526 -14.31 -26.97 16.21
N THR A 527 -14.27 -28.12 16.89
CA THR A 527 -15.32 -29.15 16.84
C THR A 527 -16.62 -28.76 17.55
N THR A 528 -16.63 -27.62 18.25
CA THR A 528 -17.86 -27.08 18.86
C THR A 528 -18.72 -26.31 17.86
N ILE A 529 -18.21 -26.02 16.66
CA ILE A 529 -18.97 -25.51 15.53
C ILE A 529 -19.68 -26.70 14.86
N VAL A 530 -21.01 -26.69 14.96
CA VAL A 530 -21.91 -27.73 14.42
C VAL A 530 -22.84 -27.11 13.40
N GLY A 531 -23.23 -27.88 12.38
CA GLY A 531 -23.98 -27.36 11.24
C GLY A 531 -23.07 -26.75 10.16
N TYR A 532 -23.70 -26.05 9.21
CA TYR A 532 -23.02 -25.50 8.05
C TYR A 532 -22.33 -24.17 8.36
N GLY A 533 -21.03 -24.10 8.08
CA GLY A 533 -20.26 -22.86 7.97
C GLY A 533 -19.57 -22.36 9.25
N GLY A 534 -18.59 -21.48 9.05
CA GLY A 534 -17.87 -20.75 10.09
C GLY A 534 -16.62 -21.45 10.63
N GLU A 535 -16.48 -22.76 10.49
CA GLU A 535 -15.30 -23.48 10.99
C GLU A 535 -14.01 -23.11 10.24
N ASP A 536 -14.12 -22.74 8.97
CA ASP A 536 -13.02 -22.32 8.10
C ASP A 536 -12.55 -20.90 8.42
N TRP A 537 -13.47 -19.98 8.67
CA TRP A 537 -13.17 -18.61 9.09
C TRP A 537 -12.55 -18.55 10.47
N GLU A 538 -13.07 -19.36 11.40
CA GLU A 538 -12.54 -19.48 12.76
C GLU A 538 -11.13 -20.12 12.74
N PHE A 539 -10.93 -21.18 11.96
CA PHE A 539 -9.60 -21.75 11.72
C PHE A 539 -8.66 -20.74 11.07
N GLY A 540 -9.14 -20.01 10.06
CA GLY A 540 -8.41 -18.93 9.39
C GLY A 540 -7.98 -17.85 10.38
N TRP A 541 -8.85 -17.44 11.30
CA TRP A 541 -8.53 -16.46 12.33
C TRP A 541 -7.39 -16.94 13.25
N ARG A 542 -7.50 -18.17 13.77
CA ARG A 542 -6.43 -18.75 14.60
C ARG A 542 -5.14 -18.97 13.80
N ALA A 543 -5.23 -19.38 12.54
CA ALA A 543 -4.08 -19.54 11.65
C ALA A 543 -3.36 -18.22 11.40
N TRP A 544 -4.09 -17.13 11.14
CA TRP A 544 -3.54 -15.78 11.04
C TRP A 544 -2.74 -15.43 12.29
N ASN A 545 -3.36 -15.60 13.46
CA ASN A 545 -2.75 -15.32 14.76
C ASN A 545 -1.54 -16.22 15.06
N ALA A 546 -1.49 -17.44 14.49
CA ALA A 546 -0.36 -18.35 14.61
C ALA A 546 0.81 -18.01 13.65
N GLY A 547 0.68 -16.98 12.81
CA GLY A 547 1.70 -16.56 11.85
C GLY A 547 1.59 -17.19 10.47
N ALA A 548 0.41 -17.70 10.11
CA ALA A 548 0.19 -18.29 8.79
C ALA A 548 0.44 -17.28 7.66
N LEU A 549 0.99 -17.82 6.58
CA LEU A 549 1.20 -17.13 5.32
C LEU A 549 0.09 -17.56 4.35
N PHE A 550 -0.97 -16.76 4.27
CA PHE A 550 -2.10 -16.93 3.35
C PHE A 550 -1.76 -16.68 1.89
N HIS A 551 -2.15 -17.61 1.03
CA HIS A 551 -2.06 -17.44 -0.42
C HIS A 551 -3.27 -18.06 -1.12
N HIS A 552 -3.88 -17.33 -2.05
CA HIS A 552 -4.82 -17.93 -2.99
C HIS A 552 -4.05 -18.36 -4.24
N ASN A 553 -4.08 -19.65 -4.60
CA ASN A 553 -3.45 -20.10 -5.83
C ASN A 553 -4.51 -20.35 -6.94
N PRO A 554 -4.65 -19.45 -7.93
CA PRO A 554 -5.65 -19.59 -8.99
C PRO A 554 -5.43 -20.82 -9.88
N ALA A 555 -4.22 -21.39 -9.90
CA ALA A 555 -3.89 -22.59 -10.67
C ALA A 555 -4.29 -23.89 -9.93
N ALA A 556 -4.51 -23.84 -8.61
CA ALA A 556 -5.05 -24.95 -7.82
C ALA A 556 -6.57 -25.02 -7.98
N LEU A 557 -7.05 -25.34 -9.18
CA LEU A 557 -8.46 -25.33 -9.55
C LEU A 557 -9.22 -26.58 -9.10
N ALA A 558 -10.42 -26.40 -8.56
CA ALA A 558 -11.41 -27.45 -8.30
C ALA A 558 -12.83 -27.01 -8.67
N PHE A 559 -13.67 -27.97 -9.03
CA PHE A 559 -15.04 -27.77 -9.51
C PHE A 559 -16.05 -28.24 -8.47
N HIS A 560 -17.03 -27.39 -8.17
CA HIS A 560 -18.15 -27.70 -7.30
C HIS A 560 -19.43 -27.75 -8.15
N PRO A 561 -20.04 -28.92 -8.39
CA PRO A 561 -21.14 -29.07 -9.36
C PRO A 561 -22.39 -28.25 -9.03
N GLU A 562 -22.75 -28.12 -7.75
CA GLU A 562 -23.95 -27.36 -7.39
C GLU A 562 -23.69 -25.84 -7.39
N PRO A 563 -24.74 -25.01 -7.53
CA PRO A 563 -24.65 -23.56 -7.40
C PRO A 563 -24.00 -23.11 -6.08
N ASP A 564 -23.48 -21.89 -6.03
CA ASP A 564 -23.01 -21.28 -4.79
C ASP A 564 -24.16 -21.21 -3.75
N TRP A 565 -23.83 -21.25 -2.46
CA TRP A 565 -24.83 -21.22 -1.37
C TRP A 565 -25.81 -20.04 -1.53
N SER A 566 -25.32 -18.88 -1.96
CA SER A 566 -26.15 -17.69 -2.21
C SER A 566 -27.24 -17.91 -3.27
N GLY A 567 -27.05 -18.85 -4.19
CA GLY A 567 -28.01 -19.24 -5.22
C GLY A 567 -28.94 -20.40 -4.84
N ARG A 568 -28.79 -21.00 -3.65
CA ARG A 568 -29.59 -22.15 -3.18
C ARG A 568 -30.82 -21.76 -2.34
N GLN A 569 -30.89 -20.52 -1.85
CA GLN A 569 -31.91 -20.08 -0.89
C GLN A 569 -33.20 -19.64 -1.61
N ALA A 570 -34.37 -19.98 -1.06
CA ALA A 570 -35.66 -19.58 -1.63
C ALA A 570 -36.00 -18.10 -1.40
N GLY A 571 -35.32 -17.44 -0.45
CA GLY A 571 -35.49 -16.02 -0.16
C GLY A 571 -34.59 -15.51 0.98
N TRP A 572 -34.63 -14.19 1.23
CA TRP A 572 -33.79 -13.49 2.21
C TRP A 572 -33.99 -13.98 3.66
N GLU A 573 -35.23 -14.30 4.04
CA GLU A 573 -35.54 -14.79 5.39
C GLU A 573 -34.89 -16.15 5.68
N GLU A 574 -34.93 -17.07 4.72
CA GLU A 574 -34.29 -18.38 4.83
C GLU A 574 -32.76 -18.23 4.92
N ALA A 575 -32.18 -17.40 4.06
CA ALA A 575 -30.75 -17.08 4.08
C ALA A 575 -30.31 -16.54 5.45
N CYS A 576 -31.08 -15.61 6.04
CA CYS A 576 -30.81 -15.07 7.37
C CYS A 576 -30.96 -16.13 8.48
N SER A 577 -31.99 -16.98 8.40
CA SER A 577 -32.22 -18.04 9.38
C SER A 577 -31.08 -19.05 9.47
N GLN A 578 -30.36 -19.27 8.37
CA GLN A 578 -29.19 -20.14 8.29
C GLN A 578 -27.88 -19.41 8.68
N LYS A 579 -27.66 -18.17 8.22
CA LYS A 579 -26.40 -17.43 8.44
C LYS A 579 -26.29 -16.70 9.78
N ASN A 580 -27.41 -16.32 10.41
CA ASN A 580 -27.36 -15.65 11.71
C ASN A 580 -26.79 -16.56 12.81
N PRO A 581 -27.18 -17.85 12.93
CA PRO A 581 -26.56 -18.77 13.88
C PRO A 581 -25.03 -18.89 13.71
N GLU A 582 -24.55 -19.03 12.46
CA GLU A 582 -23.12 -19.05 12.12
C GLU A 582 -22.43 -17.76 12.58
N THR A 583 -22.99 -16.60 12.23
CA THR A 583 -22.45 -15.29 12.62
C THR A 583 -22.38 -15.12 14.15
N LEU A 584 -23.43 -15.54 14.87
CA LEU A 584 -23.46 -15.49 16.34
C LEU A 584 -22.45 -16.45 16.98
N ALA A 585 -22.25 -17.63 16.37
CA ALA A 585 -21.24 -18.58 16.82
C ALA A 585 -19.82 -18.03 16.63
N LEU A 586 -19.56 -17.38 15.49
CA LEU A 586 -18.28 -16.76 15.18
C LEU A 586 -17.96 -15.58 16.08
N ALA A 587 -18.94 -14.73 16.44
CA ALA A 587 -18.72 -13.55 17.28
C ALA A 587 -18.09 -13.88 18.66
N LYS A 588 -18.37 -15.08 19.18
CA LYS A 588 -17.78 -15.56 20.44
C LYS A 588 -16.37 -16.13 20.29
N ARG A 589 -15.96 -16.53 19.08
CA ARG A 589 -14.72 -17.27 18.81
C ARG A 589 -13.65 -16.42 18.14
N ILE A 590 -14.08 -15.52 17.26
CA ILE A 590 -13.21 -14.58 16.56
C ILE A 590 -13.22 -13.27 17.35
N THR A 591 -12.08 -12.93 17.94
CA THR A 591 -11.95 -11.70 18.75
C THR A 591 -11.89 -10.43 17.89
N HIS A 592 -11.66 -10.58 16.58
CA HIS A 592 -11.60 -9.48 15.64
C HIS A 592 -12.89 -8.63 15.61
N PRO A 593 -12.79 -7.28 15.57
CA PRO A 593 -13.94 -6.38 15.52
C PRO A 593 -14.96 -6.68 14.42
N LEU A 594 -14.50 -7.12 13.24
CA LEU A 594 -15.39 -7.45 12.11
C LEU A 594 -16.32 -8.64 12.38
N ALA A 595 -16.00 -9.51 13.35
CA ALA A 595 -16.83 -10.64 13.72
C ALA A 595 -17.80 -10.31 14.86
N ARG A 596 -17.66 -9.13 15.49
CA ARG A 596 -18.39 -8.75 16.70
C ARG A 596 -19.29 -7.53 16.46
N PRO A 597 -20.51 -7.49 17.01
CA PRO A 597 -21.35 -6.31 16.94
C PRO A 597 -20.77 -5.16 17.77
N GLU A 598 -20.87 -3.94 17.23
CA GLU A 598 -20.42 -2.73 17.92
C GLU A 598 -21.21 -2.51 19.22
N GLY A 599 -20.50 -2.12 20.30
CA GLY A 599 -21.10 -1.80 21.60
C GLY A 599 -21.39 -3.00 22.50
N VAL A 600 -21.21 -4.24 22.03
CA VAL A 600 -21.33 -5.44 22.87
C VAL A 600 -19.97 -5.81 23.46
N ILE A 601 -19.94 -6.05 24.77
CA ILE A 601 -18.73 -6.44 25.50
C ILE A 601 -18.66 -7.97 25.57
N PHE A 602 -17.50 -8.53 25.20
CA PHE A 602 -17.19 -9.95 25.25
C PHE A 602 -16.12 -10.19 26.30
N ASP A 603 -16.07 -11.40 26.87
CA ASP A 603 -15.07 -11.74 27.89
C ASP A 603 -13.65 -11.86 27.31
N ASP A 604 -13.51 -12.35 26.07
CA ASP A 604 -12.23 -12.55 25.42
C ASP A 604 -11.72 -11.29 24.71
N ALA A 605 -10.47 -10.94 25.00
CA ALA A 605 -9.81 -9.75 24.50
C ALA A 605 -9.21 -9.98 23.10
N ASP A 606 -9.38 -9.00 22.20
CA ASP A 606 -8.54 -8.93 21.00
C ASP A 606 -7.18 -8.28 21.34
N VAL A 607 -7.24 -7.20 22.12
CA VAL A 607 -6.06 -6.50 22.63
C VAL A 607 -6.07 -6.54 24.15
N LEU A 608 -5.00 -7.08 24.73
CA LEU A 608 -4.82 -7.17 26.18
C LEU A 608 -3.73 -6.19 26.62
N VAL A 609 -4.07 -5.24 27.48
CA VAL A 609 -3.14 -4.23 28.01
C VAL A 609 -2.81 -4.60 29.45
N GLN A 610 -1.52 -4.67 29.77
CA GLN A 610 -1.04 -4.98 31.12
C GLN A 610 -0.40 -3.75 31.74
N LEU A 611 -0.88 -3.35 32.92
CA LEU A 611 -0.23 -2.33 33.73
C LEU A 611 1.01 -2.94 34.43
N PRO A 612 2.07 -2.15 34.66
CA PRO A 612 3.25 -2.64 35.38
C PRO A 612 2.96 -2.82 36.87
N ASP A 613 3.71 -3.71 37.52
CA ASP A 613 3.48 -4.08 38.94
C ASP A 613 3.63 -2.89 39.90
N ASN A 614 4.41 -1.87 39.52
CA ASN A 614 4.58 -0.63 40.26
C ASN A 614 3.49 0.43 39.99
N ALA A 615 2.42 0.10 39.26
CA ALA A 615 1.33 1.04 38.97
C ALA A 615 0.63 1.56 40.24
N GLY A 616 0.73 0.85 41.37
CA GLY A 616 0.23 1.31 42.67
C GLY A 616 1.03 2.45 43.29
N GLU A 617 2.23 2.73 42.77
CA GLU A 617 3.05 3.87 43.18
C GLU A 617 2.77 5.13 42.35
N TRP A 618 1.89 5.03 41.33
CA TRP A 618 1.56 6.16 40.49
C TRP A 618 0.78 7.24 41.26
N PRO A 619 0.92 8.52 40.87
CA PRO A 619 0.19 9.60 41.52
C PRO A 619 -1.34 9.40 41.49
N PRO A 620 -2.07 9.98 42.46
CA PRO A 620 -3.52 9.83 42.54
C PRO A 620 -4.25 10.12 41.22
N GLY A 621 -5.19 9.25 40.84
CA GLY A 621 -5.99 9.36 39.62
C GLY A 621 -5.30 8.92 38.33
N VAL A 622 -3.99 8.67 38.33
CA VAL A 622 -3.25 8.28 37.12
C VAL A 622 -3.64 6.89 36.61
N ALA A 623 -3.71 5.89 37.49
CA ALA A 623 -4.11 4.52 37.11
C ALA A 623 -5.51 4.50 36.47
N ILE A 624 -6.45 5.23 37.06
CA ILE A 624 -7.81 5.39 36.55
C ILE A 624 -7.80 6.04 35.15
N ALA A 625 -7.00 7.07 34.93
CA ALA A 625 -6.89 7.72 33.63
C ALA A 625 -6.32 6.79 32.55
N VAL A 626 -5.31 5.99 32.90
CA VAL A 626 -4.73 4.98 32.01
C VAL A 626 -5.79 3.92 31.66
N ILE A 627 -6.46 3.33 32.67
CA ILE A 627 -7.47 2.29 32.46
C ILE A 627 -8.59 2.82 31.56
N THR A 628 -9.18 3.97 31.89
CA THR A 628 -10.27 4.56 31.10
C THR A 628 -9.84 4.99 29.70
N GLY A 629 -8.62 5.50 29.54
CA GLY A 629 -8.03 5.81 28.24
C GLY A 629 -7.92 4.60 27.32
N TRP A 630 -7.55 3.44 27.88
CA TRP A 630 -7.51 2.17 27.16
C TRP A 630 -8.90 1.59 26.87
N LEU A 631 -9.83 1.66 27.84
CA LEU A 631 -11.22 1.19 27.67
C LEU A 631 -12.05 2.01 26.67
N ALA A 632 -11.60 3.22 26.31
CA ALA A 632 -12.19 4.02 25.24
C ALA A 632 -12.02 3.37 23.85
N ILE A 633 -11.10 2.41 23.73
CA ILE A 633 -10.87 1.64 22.52
C ILE A 633 -11.74 0.38 22.60
N PRO A 634 -12.62 0.14 21.62
CA PRO A 634 -13.41 -1.08 21.57
C PRO A 634 -12.50 -2.33 21.60
N TYR A 635 -12.94 -3.38 22.29
CA TYR A 635 -12.27 -4.70 22.35
C TYR A 635 -10.91 -4.76 23.07
N VAL A 636 -10.50 -3.67 23.73
CA VAL A 636 -9.37 -3.66 24.67
C VAL A 636 -9.82 -4.16 26.04
N HIS A 637 -9.02 -5.05 26.61
CA HIS A 637 -9.11 -5.47 28.00
C HIS A 637 -7.87 -5.01 28.74
N VAL A 638 -8.03 -4.63 30.00
CA VAL A 638 -6.96 -4.11 30.85
C VAL A 638 -6.76 -5.05 32.03
N VAL A 639 -5.54 -5.53 32.19
CA VAL A 639 -5.08 -6.31 33.32
C VAL A 639 -4.40 -5.36 34.29
N VAL A 640 -4.91 -5.36 35.51
CA VAL A 640 -4.48 -4.45 36.57
C VAL A 640 -3.90 -5.29 37.72
N PRO A 641 -2.65 -5.05 38.15
CA PRO A 641 -2.12 -5.67 39.36
C PRO A 641 -3.01 -5.33 40.56
N ALA A 642 -3.26 -6.29 41.46
CA ALA A 642 -4.06 -6.03 42.67
C ALA A 642 -3.50 -4.89 43.54
N SER A 643 -2.19 -4.66 43.48
CA SER A 643 -1.51 -3.54 44.15
C SER A 643 -1.77 -2.17 43.52
N ALA A 644 -2.31 -2.11 42.29
CA ALA A 644 -2.39 -0.88 41.51
C ALA A 644 -3.62 -0.01 41.80
N LEU A 645 -4.60 -0.53 42.53
CA LEU A 645 -5.84 0.17 42.87
C LEU A 645 -6.14 0.08 44.37
N HIS A 646 -6.63 1.17 44.96
CA HIS A 646 -7.20 1.14 46.31
C HIS A 646 -8.64 0.59 46.31
N SER A 647 -9.17 0.21 47.48
CA SER A 647 -10.45 -0.51 47.59
C SER A 647 -11.65 0.18 46.94
N GLU A 648 -11.71 1.53 46.97
CA GLU A 648 -12.78 2.29 46.30
C GLU A 648 -12.61 2.31 44.77
N GLU A 649 -11.38 2.29 44.26
CA GLU A 649 -11.07 2.29 42.82
C GLU A 649 -11.22 0.89 42.22
N THR A 650 -10.91 -0.16 42.99
CA THR A 650 -11.22 -1.55 42.61
C THR A 650 -12.72 -1.74 42.41
N GLY A 651 -13.54 -1.14 43.28
CA GLY A 651 -15.00 -1.18 43.17
C GLY A 651 -15.53 -0.50 41.90
N LEU A 652 -14.87 0.56 41.42
CA LEU A 652 -15.27 1.29 40.20
C LEU A 652 -15.25 0.40 38.95
N PHE A 653 -14.31 -0.53 38.86
CA PHE A 653 -14.12 -1.37 37.67
C PHE A 653 -14.62 -2.80 37.84
N ALA A 654 -15.12 -3.18 39.02
CA ALA A 654 -15.57 -4.54 39.31
C ALA A 654 -16.71 -5.03 38.41
N ASP A 655 -17.52 -4.10 37.88
CA ASP A 655 -18.66 -4.40 37.01
C ASP A 655 -18.32 -4.37 35.50
N ASP A 656 -17.10 -3.99 35.12
CA ASP A 656 -16.66 -4.00 33.71
C ASP A 656 -15.79 -5.23 33.43
N PRO A 657 -16.27 -6.26 32.69
CA PRO A 657 -15.52 -7.50 32.45
C PRO A 657 -14.25 -7.30 31.60
N ARG A 658 -14.06 -6.10 31.04
CA ARG A 658 -12.82 -5.72 30.35
C ARG A 658 -11.68 -5.41 31.32
N VAL A 659 -11.96 -5.12 32.59
CA VAL A 659 -10.94 -4.87 33.61
C VAL A 659 -10.78 -6.10 34.48
N ARG A 660 -9.57 -6.67 34.49
CA ARG A 660 -9.24 -7.85 35.28
C ARG A 660 -8.18 -7.50 36.31
N VAL A 661 -8.59 -7.46 37.58
CA VAL A 661 -7.67 -7.29 38.71
C VAL A 661 -7.14 -8.67 39.10
N VAL A 662 -5.84 -8.90 38.93
CA VAL A 662 -5.23 -10.22 39.10
C VAL A 662 -3.86 -10.15 39.75
N ASP A 663 -3.50 -11.21 40.48
CA ASP A 663 -2.17 -11.38 41.08
C ASP A 663 -1.13 -11.94 40.08
N GLN A 664 -1.58 -12.56 38.99
CA GLN A 664 -0.71 -13.14 37.95
C GLN A 664 -1.16 -12.69 36.56
N ARG A 665 -0.19 -12.41 35.69
CA ARG A 665 -0.40 -11.90 34.33
C ARG A 665 -1.00 -12.98 33.41
N PRO A 666 -2.20 -12.77 32.84
CA PRO A 666 -2.79 -13.68 31.86
C PRO A 666 -2.20 -13.41 30.46
N ALA A 667 -2.04 -14.46 29.64
CA ALA A 667 -1.38 -14.38 28.33
C ALA A 667 -2.37 -14.66 27.17
N LEU A 668 -3.43 -13.86 27.02
CA LEU A 668 -4.59 -14.27 26.22
C LEU A 668 -5.13 -13.21 25.23
N GLY A 669 -4.36 -12.19 24.86
CA GLY A 669 -4.72 -11.31 23.72
C GLY A 669 -4.05 -11.75 22.42
N ARG A 670 -4.68 -11.46 21.25
CA ARG A 670 -3.99 -11.50 19.94
C ARG A 670 -2.80 -10.55 19.97
N ILE A 671 -3.05 -9.35 20.49
CA ILE A 671 -2.04 -8.33 20.74
C ILE A 671 -1.96 -8.09 22.24
N ASN A 672 -0.78 -8.22 22.82
CA ASN A 672 -0.52 -7.94 24.23
C ASN A 672 0.34 -6.68 24.33
N VAL A 673 -0.10 -5.70 25.11
CA VAL A 673 0.59 -4.42 25.34
C VAL A 673 1.06 -4.39 26.78
N ASP A 674 2.35 -4.59 27.00
CA ASP A 674 2.97 -4.52 28.32
C ASP A 674 3.46 -3.09 28.58
N LEU A 675 2.73 -2.35 29.41
CA LEU A 675 3.10 -0.98 29.77
C LEU A 675 4.26 -0.97 30.77
N GLN A 676 5.15 0.00 30.59
CA GLN A 676 6.24 0.31 31.52
C GLN A 676 6.05 1.67 32.19
N GLN A 677 5.23 2.55 31.60
CA GLN A 677 4.89 3.86 32.14
C GLN A 677 3.39 4.13 32.03
N ALA A 678 2.90 5.10 32.79
CA ALA A 678 1.51 5.56 32.72
C ALA A 678 1.25 6.24 31.38
N ALA A 679 0.72 5.47 30.43
CA ALA A 679 0.47 5.94 29.08
C ALA A 679 -0.74 5.27 28.42
N TRP A 680 -1.42 6.01 27.54
CA TRP A 680 -2.57 5.55 26.77
C TRP A 680 -2.72 6.34 25.46
N PRO A 681 -3.44 5.82 24.45
CA PRO A 681 -3.60 6.53 23.16
C PRO A 681 -4.33 7.87 23.30
N THR A 682 -3.92 8.88 22.52
CA THR A 682 -4.58 10.20 22.48
C THR A 682 -5.92 10.18 21.78
N ASP A 683 -6.07 9.30 20.80
CA ASP A 683 -7.28 9.12 20.00
C ASP A 683 -7.30 7.70 19.36
N ARG A 684 -8.41 7.38 18.69
CA ARG A 684 -8.56 6.11 17.96
C ARG A 684 -7.50 5.92 16.85
N SER A 685 -7.02 7.00 16.23
CA SER A 685 -5.99 6.89 15.18
C SER A 685 -4.61 6.51 15.76
N SER A 686 -4.32 6.97 16.97
CA SER A 686 -3.11 6.65 17.72
C SER A 686 -3.14 5.20 18.23
N ALA A 687 -4.33 4.62 18.40
CA ALA A 687 -4.50 3.19 18.66
C ALA A 687 -4.29 2.31 17.42
N GLN A 688 -4.38 2.85 16.19
CA GLN A 688 -4.17 2.07 14.96
C GLN A 688 -2.77 1.50 14.82
N CYS A 689 -1.77 2.13 15.44
CA CYS A 689 -0.40 1.63 15.45
C CYS A 689 -0.30 0.23 16.08
N ILE A 690 -1.16 -0.10 17.05
CA ILE A 690 -1.17 -1.36 17.80
C ILE A 690 -1.49 -2.50 16.83
N PHE A 691 -2.48 -2.30 15.97
CA PHE A 691 -2.87 -3.24 14.93
C PHE A 691 -1.84 -3.31 13.79
N GLY A 692 -1.13 -2.21 13.53
CA GLY A 692 -0.01 -2.18 12.56
C GLY A 692 1.18 -3.05 12.95
N VAL A 693 1.40 -3.30 14.26
CA VAL A 693 2.47 -4.18 14.74
C VAL A 693 2.20 -5.66 14.42
N ASP A 694 0.94 -6.05 14.16
CA ASP A 694 0.59 -7.40 13.73
C ASP A 694 1.29 -7.76 12.40
N GLY A 695 1.68 -6.77 11.59
CA GLY A 695 2.54 -6.91 10.40
C GLY A 695 3.99 -7.33 10.65
N LEU A 696 4.54 -6.99 11.82
CA LEU A 696 5.97 -7.10 12.13
C LEU A 696 6.33 -8.44 12.76
N GLY A 697 5.39 -9.04 13.51
CA GLY A 697 5.54 -10.32 14.21
C GLY A 697 6.54 -10.26 15.38
N GLY A 698 6.18 -10.85 16.53
CA GLY A 698 7.05 -10.92 17.70
C GLY A 698 6.91 -9.73 18.66
N LYS A 699 8.04 -9.22 19.17
CA LYS A 699 8.09 -8.16 20.20
C LYS A 699 8.58 -6.84 19.62
N CYS A 700 7.80 -5.80 19.83
CA CYS A 700 8.06 -4.42 19.42
C CYS A 700 8.20 -3.54 20.66
N THR A 701 9.16 -2.61 20.66
CA THR A 701 9.25 -1.58 21.70
C THR A 701 8.49 -0.35 21.24
N VAL A 702 7.73 0.28 22.14
CA VAL A 702 6.94 1.48 21.82
C VAL A 702 7.51 2.68 22.53
N TYR A 703 7.68 3.77 21.77
CA TYR A 703 8.13 5.06 22.26
C TYR A 703 7.07 6.13 22.01
N THR A 704 7.00 7.12 22.88
CA THR A 704 6.25 8.35 22.68
C THR A 704 7.17 9.56 22.67
N SER A 705 6.84 10.54 21.83
CA SER A 705 7.52 11.84 21.81
C SER A 705 6.79 12.82 22.72
N SER A 706 7.48 13.39 23.70
CA SER A 706 6.92 14.43 24.57
C SER A 706 7.56 15.79 24.29
N GLY A 707 6.77 16.81 23.94
CA GLY A 707 7.17 18.22 23.96
C GLY A 707 6.72 19.07 22.76
N ARG A 708 6.61 20.39 22.95
CA ARG A 708 6.36 21.40 21.88
C ARG A 708 7.46 21.46 20.80
N SER A 709 8.56 20.72 20.98
CA SER A 709 9.73 20.66 20.09
C SER A 709 10.15 19.23 19.68
N GLY A 710 9.46 18.16 20.14
CA GLY A 710 9.66 16.80 19.64
C GLY A 710 11.03 16.12 19.88
N GLN A 711 11.82 16.53 20.88
CA GLN A 711 13.20 16.04 21.06
C GLN A 711 13.40 14.96 22.15
N GLU A 712 12.39 14.58 22.93
CA GLU A 712 12.53 13.57 23.98
C GLU A 712 11.69 12.33 23.69
N GLU A 713 12.35 11.17 23.52
CA GLU A 713 11.75 9.87 23.25
C GLU A 713 11.63 9.08 24.56
N ILE A 714 10.41 8.71 24.92
CA ILE A 714 10.11 7.99 26.16
C ILE A 714 9.59 6.61 25.80
N GLN A 715 10.27 5.55 26.24
CA GLN A 715 9.77 4.19 26.13
C GLN A 715 8.53 4.01 27.02
N VAL A 716 7.40 3.68 26.40
CA VAL A 716 6.11 3.51 27.10
C VAL A 716 5.79 2.06 27.42
N GLY A 717 6.31 1.12 26.63
CA GLY A 717 6.04 -0.30 26.82
C GLY A 717 6.52 -1.17 25.67
N THR A 718 6.05 -2.41 25.65
CA THR A 718 6.30 -3.36 24.56
C THR A 718 5.00 -3.98 24.07
N ILE A 719 4.88 -4.13 22.75
CA ILE A 719 3.77 -4.84 22.12
C ILE A 719 4.27 -6.21 21.69
N THR A 720 3.54 -7.26 22.05
CA THR A 720 3.81 -8.63 21.60
C THR A 720 2.60 -9.19 20.87
N THR A 721 2.85 -9.84 19.74
CA THR A 721 1.80 -10.56 19.00
C THR A 721 2.22 -12.00 18.79
N ALA A 722 1.24 -12.90 18.79
CA ALA A 722 1.48 -14.33 18.58
C ALA A 722 1.87 -14.68 17.13
N ARG A 723 1.90 -13.69 16.22
CA ARG A 723 2.32 -13.88 14.82
C ARG A 723 3.80 -14.26 14.78
N TYR A 724 4.09 -15.55 14.91
CA TYR A 724 5.42 -16.13 14.92
C TYR A 724 6.13 -15.85 13.60
N ARG A 725 7.10 -14.95 13.60
CA ARG A 725 8.02 -14.81 12.46
C ARG A 725 9.09 -15.91 12.43
N SER A 726 9.37 -16.59 13.56
CA SER A 726 10.37 -17.65 13.66
C SER A 726 9.73 -19.03 13.88
N LEU A 727 9.71 -19.85 12.84
CA LEU A 727 9.94 -21.28 13.04
C LEU A 727 11.42 -21.41 13.40
N GLU A 728 11.72 -21.98 14.57
CA GLU A 728 13.03 -22.59 14.79
C GLU A 728 13.19 -23.71 13.75
N VAL A 729 13.81 -23.40 12.62
CA VAL A 729 14.63 -24.40 11.95
C VAL A 729 15.81 -24.61 12.90
N ALA A 730 16.05 -25.86 13.29
CA ALA A 730 17.16 -26.23 14.16
C ALA A 730 18.46 -25.54 13.69
N GLY A 731 18.90 -24.51 14.44
CA GLY A 731 20.12 -23.77 14.18
C GLY A 731 19.94 -22.30 13.79
N HIS A 732 19.97 -21.43 14.81
CA HIS A 732 20.39 -20.03 14.80
C HIS A 732 19.64 -19.03 13.90
N LEU A 733 18.90 -18.09 14.52
CA LEU A 733 19.05 -16.64 14.33
C LEU A 733 18.13 -15.84 15.28
N SER A 734 18.64 -14.68 15.73
CA SER A 734 18.08 -13.77 16.73
C SER A 734 17.06 -12.79 16.11
N SER A 735 15.89 -12.64 16.74
CA SER A 735 14.87 -11.64 16.39
C SER A 735 15.29 -10.24 16.86
N THR A 736 15.64 -9.34 15.94
CA THR A 736 15.85 -7.92 16.27
C THR A 736 14.51 -7.21 16.38
N ALA A 737 14.20 -6.68 17.58
CA ALA A 737 13.04 -5.83 17.86
C ALA A 737 13.03 -4.60 16.93
N THR A 738 11.87 -4.26 16.40
CA THR A 738 11.61 -2.98 15.74
C THR A 738 11.06 -1.99 16.77
N ASP A 739 11.60 -0.78 16.80
CA ASP A 739 11.08 0.32 17.60
C ASP A 739 9.94 1.02 16.84
N VAL A 740 8.80 1.25 17.50
CA VAL A 740 7.64 1.96 16.94
C VAL A 740 7.39 3.23 17.73
N PHE A 741 7.32 4.36 17.02
CA PHE A 741 7.08 5.68 17.58
C PHE A 741 5.60 6.05 17.44
N VAL A 742 4.95 6.38 18.55
CA VAL A 742 3.52 6.68 18.61
C VAL A 742 3.27 7.85 19.54
N THR A 743 2.38 8.76 19.18
CA THR A 743 1.92 9.83 20.08
C THR A 743 0.96 9.26 21.12
N TRP A 744 1.42 9.03 22.35
CA TRP A 744 0.58 8.62 23.48
C TRP A 744 0.47 9.76 24.50
N ASN A 745 -0.66 9.80 25.21
CA ASN A 745 -0.74 10.55 26.45
C ASN A 745 0.18 9.90 27.48
N THR A 746 0.88 10.71 28.25
CA THR A 746 1.64 10.26 29.43
C THR A 746 1.25 11.10 30.62
N ALA A 747 1.27 10.51 31.81
CA ALA A 747 0.97 11.22 33.05
C ALA A 747 2.03 10.91 34.12
N ARG A 748 2.59 11.97 34.70
CA ARG A 748 3.54 11.89 35.83
C ARG A 748 3.10 12.69 37.05
N GLU A 749 1.99 13.42 36.92
CA GLU A 749 1.43 14.29 37.95
C GLU A 749 0.03 13.79 38.35
N PRO A 750 -0.45 14.10 39.57
CA PRO A 750 -1.79 13.77 40.00
C PRO A 750 -2.88 14.27 39.03
N ILE A 751 -3.88 13.43 38.76
CA ILE A 751 -4.99 13.76 37.86
C ILE A 751 -6.26 14.03 38.66
N ARG A 752 -6.89 15.17 38.36
CA ARG A 752 -8.19 15.54 38.94
C ARG A 752 -9.33 14.84 38.19
N LEU A 753 -9.79 13.70 38.72
CA LEU A 753 -10.81 12.84 38.10
C LEU A 753 -12.16 13.53 37.82
N GLU A 754 -12.54 14.53 38.61
CA GLU A 754 -13.76 15.34 38.39
C GLU A 754 -13.80 15.94 36.97
N ARG A 755 -12.65 16.44 36.49
CA ARG A 755 -12.51 16.98 35.14
C ARG A 755 -12.60 15.90 34.07
N GLN A 756 -12.23 14.67 34.41
CA GLN A 756 -12.14 13.55 33.49
C GLN A 756 -13.47 12.82 33.32
N PHE A 757 -14.28 12.70 34.37
CA PHE A 757 -15.48 11.85 34.36
C PHE A 757 -16.75 12.47 33.77
N ALA A 758 -16.84 13.78 33.53
CA ALA A 758 -17.96 14.38 32.78
C ALA A 758 -17.74 15.88 32.46
N GLY A 759 -16.50 16.36 32.41
CA GLY A 759 -16.22 17.78 32.15
C GLY A 759 -16.73 18.73 33.25
N TRP A 760 -16.70 18.30 34.52
CA TRP A 760 -16.98 19.16 35.68
C TRP A 760 -15.80 20.08 36.02
#